data_AF-A0AAV1L6A3-F1
#
_entry.id   AF-A0AAV1L6A3-F1
#
_cell.length_a   1.000
_cell.length_b   1.000
_cell.length_c   1.000
_cell.angle_alpha   90.00
_cell.angle_beta   90.00
_cell.angle_gamma   90.00
#
_symmetry.space_group_name_H-M   'P 1'
#
loop_
_entity.id
_entity.type
_entity.pdbx_description
1 polymer ?
#
loop_
_entity_poly.entity_id
_entity_poly.type
_entity_poly.pdbx_seq_one_letter_code
_entity_poly.pdbx_strand_id
1 'polypeptide(L)'
;MMELRNTRKGPLPGGRQGASGAGAGRGSMRTASRARGAARSPSSPSHPSSPPAGLVLAGSSLAQQSAPATGGVRRMRWSMQMNKNALRAYFGAKGREIGGFGYRARMHRLFAELEPSITVTEQNLADRVRYIMRSKIFDDAELERLRREAIPLSNENATTGDAALRVAEQPAHVDAAVDLLVVDSGYDGIVAPELEQMRSIVEEAIRETRSTPLENRPRLPRIPLSKRNRAVVRALNPMLVTYLEASRDLCETDSILFGAALAVCRIIGAKLPKAGRATRQSSAIPAWRRRIEDRIAKARALIGRLISFRSGNNRPRIVRTVRMAFAGTNISLSQPDITQKLTERIDDLKQRIAAWGKRIRRYTERSTRFNQNRLFQSDQKRLYESLERPMVRGTGPAPNQADTIAFWRGLWSEPVNHSEGPWTEVVASQCANVTPMDPVIITPDDVAEAVRRAPNWKSPGLDGLHHYWLKGFVVCHAVLARQFQEALDQKSLPSLFTTGITHLVPKDRDSTDPSKYRPITCLPTIYKTLTSILSARITRHLNSNQVMSRAQNGCRGGGRGTKEPLLIDAVIGKVVKRNRRNLSAAWIDYKKAFDSVPHTWLKRVLELYKVDCTVRDFLGQCMGQWSTILCHLGERMTAAENHIRIRRGIFQGDCLSPIWFCLSLNPLSTLLEGSGRGFQLRRGGTKVTHLFYMDDLKLFASSRSHLMELLNITCDFSNSIRMELGTDKCAILHVERGRVANSEGIDLSMPINIKTLSEAETYRYLGMSQNIGIDEADMKRSVCGVFYARLTKVLNSLLSGVNKTHAYNGWIMPVLMYTFGMLRWTQTELNALDRKVRTIMTSHRMHHPRSSVMRLYLPRKHGGRGFLSALTMHNREVCSLRNYFLTRADGPFYRDVISCDKGLTPLSLANEQWQDPAVQSISDRETVWKEKELHGRFYKALHEPCVDTVASLHWLRFGDLFGETEGFVCAIQDQVIKTNNYRRYILKDGAVDICRACRHPGESLRHVISGCSALSNSEYLHRHNLVARILHQELALKYGLVDRKLPYYNYLPEAVLENDRARLYWDRAIITDRTILANKPDIVLMDRAQSRIFLVDITIPYDENLVKAETDKLTKYLDLAHEVTDMWGGLPAEIIPVVVSANGLIPVSLSGHLRRLGLRDGSLQAQMQKAVLLDTARIVRRFLSLSP
;
A
#
# COMPACT_ATOMS: atom_id res chain seq x y z
N MET A 1 -21.92 -23.20 -51.54
CA MET A 1 -23.23 -22.51 -51.55
C MET A 1 -22.92 -21.03 -51.32
N MET A 2 -23.03 -20.18 -52.35
CA MET A 2 -24.26 -19.48 -52.79
C MET A 2 -24.64 -18.36 -51.80
N GLU A 3 -24.78 -17.07 -52.17
CA GLU A 3 -24.70 -16.43 -53.50
C GLU A 3 -24.32 -14.92 -53.45
N LEU A 4 -23.77 -14.41 -54.57
CA LEU A 4 -24.02 -13.13 -55.30
C LEU A 4 -24.59 -11.88 -54.56
N ARG A 5 -24.25 -10.60 -54.84
CA ARG A 5 -23.56 -9.85 -55.94
C ARG A 5 -22.73 -8.68 -55.33
N ASN A 6 -21.61 -8.19 -55.89
CA ASN A 6 -21.46 -7.14 -56.95
C ASN A 6 -22.33 -5.87 -56.71
N THR A 7 -21.88 -4.60 -56.81
CA THR A 7 -20.69 -3.90 -57.39
C THR A 7 -20.26 -2.66 -56.53
N ARG A 8 -19.55 -1.62 -57.02
CA ARG A 8 -18.11 -1.47 -57.44
C ARG A 8 -17.83 0.01 -57.85
N LYS A 9 -16.67 0.60 -57.46
CA LYS A 9 -16.12 1.97 -57.79
C LYS A 9 -16.56 3.20 -56.93
N GLY A 10 -15.65 4.19 -56.83
CA GLY A 10 -15.84 5.61 -56.41
C GLY A 10 -15.33 6.56 -57.54
N PRO A 11 -14.67 7.73 -57.32
CA PRO A 11 -14.36 8.48 -56.07
C PRO A 11 -14.46 10.05 -56.15
N LEU A 12 -14.41 10.77 -55.01
CA LEU A 12 -14.04 12.23 -54.85
C LEU A 12 -14.96 13.29 -55.56
N PRO A 13 -14.73 14.63 -55.48
CA PRO A 13 -14.18 15.52 -54.41
C PRO A 13 -15.10 16.75 -54.06
N GLY A 14 -14.68 17.60 -53.10
CA GLY A 14 -15.26 18.96 -52.86
C GLY A 14 -16.38 19.05 -51.81
N GLY A 15 -16.72 20.19 -51.18
CA GLY A 15 -16.21 21.57 -51.28
C GLY A 15 -16.31 22.37 -49.96
N ARG A 16 -16.19 23.71 -49.98
CA ARG A 16 -16.07 24.61 -48.80
C ARG A 16 -17.40 25.24 -48.33
N GLN A 17 -17.32 26.01 -47.22
CA GLN A 17 -18.32 26.92 -46.60
C GLN A 17 -19.23 26.26 -45.53
N GLY A 18 -19.69 26.96 -44.47
CA GLY A 18 -19.32 28.31 -43.99
C GLY A 18 -20.28 28.86 -42.89
N ALA A 19 -19.72 29.58 -41.91
CA ALA A 19 -20.39 30.42 -40.89
C ALA A 19 -21.35 29.77 -39.83
N SER A 20 -21.45 30.48 -38.68
CA SER A 20 -22.55 30.56 -37.67
C SER A 20 -23.24 29.29 -37.09
N GLY A 21 -23.96 29.37 -35.95
CA GLY A 21 -24.02 30.44 -34.95
C GLY A 21 -25.24 30.37 -34.02
N ALA A 22 -25.04 29.91 -32.77
CA ALA A 22 -26.03 29.93 -31.67
C ALA A 22 -27.35 29.13 -31.88
N GLY A 23 -28.25 29.19 -30.88
CA GLY A 23 -29.59 28.60 -30.93
C GLY A 23 -29.81 27.40 -29.99
N ALA A 24 -30.96 27.35 -29.30
CA ALA A 24 -31.37 26.24 -28.44
C ALA A 24 -32.86 25.91 -28.64
N GLY A 25 -33.24 24.64 -28.48
CA GLY A 25 -34.63 24.19 -28.62
C GLY A 25 -34.98 23.00 -27.71
N ARG A 26 -36.26 22.89 -27.33
CA ARG A 26 -36.81 21.80 -26.49
C ARG A 26 -38.22 21.42 -26.94
N GLY A 27 -38.47 20.13 -27.07
CA GLY A 27 -39.79 19.48 -27.05
C GLY A 27 -39.60 17.96 -26.86
N SER A 28 -40.30 17.17 -26.03
CA SER A 28 -41.48 17.28 -25.14
C SER A 28 -42.79 16.67 -25.65
N MET A 29 -43.10 15.44 -25.18
CA MET A 29 -44.43 14.77 -25.20
C MET A 29 -44.95 14.36 -26.60
N ARG A 30 -45.88 13.42 -26.80
CA ARG A 30 -46.64 12.40 -25.99
C ARG A 30 -47.01 11.27 -27.00
N THR A 31 -47.19 9.99 -26.65
CA THR A 31 -48.41 9.28 -26.13
C THR A 31 -47.98 7.83 -25.73
N ALA A 32 -48.61 7.02 -24.86
CA ALA A 32 -50.00 6.59 -24.62
C ALA A 32 -50.57 5.61 -25.69
N SER A 33 -51.25 4.48 -25.38
CA SER A 33 -51.47 3.76 -24.10
C SER A 33 -52.27 2.44 -24.26
N ARG A 34 -52.23 1.53 -23.24
CA ARG A 34 -53.27 0.54 -22.82
C ARG A 34 -53.57 -0.69 -23.74
N ALA A 35 -54.28 -1.76 -23.31
CA ALA A 35 -54.44 -2.47 -21.99
C ALA A 35 -55.45 -3.66 -22.08
N ARG A 36 -55.63 -4.39 -20.95
CA ARG A 36 -56.69 -5.39 -20.59
C ARG A 36 -56.42 -6.85 -21.04
N GLY A 37 -56.89 -7.89 -20.34
CA GLY A 37 -57.72 -7.99 -19.10
C GLY A 37 -57.88 -9.49 -18.67
N ALA A 38 -58.72 -9.92 -17.71
CA ALA A 38 -59.54 -9.31 -16.65
C ALA A 38 -60.07 -10.43 -15.68
N ALA A 39 -60.93 -10.08 -14.68
CA ALA A 39 -61.76 -11.00 -13.84
C ALA A 39 -61.02 -11.89 -12.79
N ARG A 40 -61.65 -12.47 -11.72
CA ARG A 40 -62.89 -12.16 -10.95
C ARG A 40 -62.85 -12.74 -9.50
N SER A 41 -63.13 -11.90 -8.50
CA SER A 41 -64.12 -12.00 -7.38
C SER A 41 -64.75 -13.34 -6.88
N PRO A 42 -65.40 -13.38 -5.67
CA PRO A 42 -65.08 -12.73 -4.36
C PRO A 42 -65.50 -13.53 -3.07
N SER A 43 -65.15 -13.06 -1.87
CA SER A 43 -66.00 -13.06 -0.63
C SER A 43 -65.29 -12.44 0.61
N SER A 44 -66.04 -12.08 1.66
CA SER A 44 -65.61 -11.49 2.97
C SER A 44 -66.71 -11.71 4.04
N PRO A 45 -66.56 -11.40 5.36
CA PRO A 45 -66.33 -10.06 5.97
C PRO A 45 -65.06 -10.08 6.88
N SER A 46 -64.86 -9.50 8.09
CA SER A 46 -65.64 -8.67 9.07
C SER A 46 -64.63 -7.91 9.99
N HIS A 47 -64.76 -6.59 10.22
CA HIS A 47 -65.39 -5.87 11.35
C HIS A 47 -64.51 -5.66 12.63
N PRO A 48 -64.68 -4.56 13.42
CA PRO A 48 -64.75 -3.16 12.94
C PRO A 48 -64.07 -2.07 13.85
N SER A 49 -63.82 -0.90 13.23
CA SER A 49 -63.82 0.50 13.74
C SER A 49 -63.55 0.93 15.22
N SER A 50 -62.74 1.99 15.35
CA SER A 50 -62.70 3.01 16.43
C SER A 50 -64.04 3.81 16.58
N PRO A 51 -64.28 4.69 17.60
CA PRO A 51 -63.67 6.04 17.68
C PRO A 51 -63.31 6.56 19.12
N PRO A 52 -63.67 7.78 19.65
CA PRO A 52 -62.63 8.80 19.89
C PRO A 52 -62.63 9.57 21.25
N ALA A 53 -61.55 10.36 21.42
CA ALA A 53 -61.30 11.57 22.24
C ALA A 53 -62.36 12.17 23.22
N GLY A 54 -61.86 12.61 24.39
CA GLY A 54 -62.49 13.60 25.29
C GLY A 54 -61.47 14.25 26.25
N LEU A 55 -61.71 15.49 26.69
CA LEU A 55 -60.98 16.18 27.78
C LEU A 55 -61.95 16.46 28.94
N VAL A 56 -61.45 16.73 30.17
CA VAL A 56 -61.68 17.97 30.97
C VAL A 56 -61.30 17.82 32.47
N LEU A 57 -60.53 18.80 32.95
CA LEU A 57 -60.35 19.38 34.32
C LEU A 57 -60.39 18.59 35.65
N ALA A 58 -59.36 18.90 36.46
CA ALA A 58 -59.39 19.31 37.89
C ALA A 58 -59.70 18.31 39.03
N GLY A 59 -59.33 18.72 40.26
CA GLY A 59 -59.67 18.06 41.53
C GLY A 59 -58.47 17.56 42.33
N SER A 60 -58.21 18.13 43.50
CA SER A 60 -57.13 17.72 44.41
C SER A 60 -57.66 17.17 45.73
N SER A 61 -57.09 16.08 46.26
CA SER A 61 -56.92 15.90 47.71
C SER A 61 -55.93 14.77 48.06
N LEU A 62 -55.58 14.77 49.35
CA LEU A 62 -54.70 13.88 50.11
C LEU A 62 -55.29 12.44 50.23
N ALA A 63 -54.58 11.41 50.71
CA ALA A 63 -53.15 11.06 50.71
C ALA A 63 -53.01 9.65 51.33
N GLN A 64 -52.13 8.79 50.79
CA GLN A 64 -51.71 7.55 51.46
C GLN A 64 -50.33 7.09 50.94
N GLN A 65 -49.60 6.32 51.74
CA GLN A 65 -48.15 6.13 51.61
C GLN A 65 -47.75 4.78 51.02
N SER A 66 -46.75 4.75 50.13
CA SER A 66 -45.94 3.55 49.87
C SER A 66 -44.55 3.88 49.29
N ALA A 67 -43.54 3.16 49.79
CA ALA A 67 -42.14 2.95 49.35
C ALA A 67 -41.31 4.07 48.61
N PRO A 68 -40.02 4.27 48.95
CA PRO A 68 -39.19 5.35 48.41
C PRO A 68 -38.54 5.04 47.04
N ALA A 69 -38.26 6.11 46.27
CA ALA A 69 -37.67 6.03 44.94
C ALA A 69 -36.13 5.97 44.92
N THR A 70 -35.57 5.25 43.94
CA THR A 70 -34.14 5.28 43.58
C THR A 70 -33.99 5.51 42.07
N GLY A 71 -32.99 6.25 41.56
CA GLY A 71 -32.05 7.13 42.25
C GLY A 71 -31.49 8.18 41.27
N GLY A 72 -31.91 9.44 41.41
CA GLY A 72 -31.46 10.54 40.55
C GLY A 72 -30.12 11.12 41.00
N VAL A 73 -29.08 11.06 40.16
CA VAL A 73 -27.75 11.60 40.50
C VAL A 73 -27.81 13.13 40.65
N ARG A 74 -27.88 13.59 41.91
CA ARG A 74 -27.91 15.01 42.30
C ARG A 74 -26.61 15.68 41.83
N ARG A 75 -26.70 16.66 40.90
CA ARG A 75 -25.52 17.40 40.42
C ARG A 75 -24.80 18.06 41.59
N MET A 76 -23.52 17.74 41.76
CA MET A 76 -22.65 18.36 42.77
C MET A 76 -22.60 19.88 42.60
N ARG A 77 -22.89 20.63 43.67
CA ARG A 77 -22.62 22.07 43.75
C ARG A 77 -21.15 22.28 44.08
N TRP A 78 -20.49 23.18 43.37
CA TRP A 78 -19.08 23.52 43.58
C TRP A 78 -18.98 24.81 44.39
N SER A 79 -18.41 24.75 45.60
CA SER A 79 -18.15 25.92 46.44
C SER A 79 -17.11 26.85 45.81
N MET A 80 -16.98 28.08 46.32
CA MET A 80 -15.93 28.99 45.84
C MET A 80 -14.52 28.47 46.17
N GLN A 81 -14.33 27.85 47.34
CA GLN A 81 -13.05 27.27 47.75
C GLN A 81 -12.67 26.06 46.87
N MET A 82 -13.61 25.17 46.56
CA MET A 82 -13.37 24.07 45.61
C MET A 82 -12.95 24.58 44.22
N ASN A 83 -13.45 25.75 43.79
CA ASN A 83 -13.02 26.36 42.53
C ASN A 83 -11.58 26.90 42.63
N LYS A 84 -11.16 27.45 43.77
CA LYS A 84 -9.77 27.86 44.03
C LYS A 84 -8.83 26.65 44.11
N ASN A 85 -9.21 25.60 44.83
CA ASN A 85 -8.41 24.37 44.93
C ASN A 85 -8.32 23.62 43.59
N ALA A 86 -9.38 23.60 42.79
CA ALA A 86 -9.33 23.09 41.41
C ALA A 86 -8.37 23.89 40.50
N LEU A 87 -8.18 25.19 40.78
CA LEU A 87 -7.19 26.02 40.08
C LEU A 87 -5.77 25.79 40.58
N ARG A 88 -5.52 25.73 41.89
CA ARG A 88 -4.20 25.36 42.46
C ARG A 88 -3.70 24.03 41.91
N ALA A 89 -4.56 23.00 41.96
CA ALA A 89 -4.28 21.69 41.38
C ALA A 89 -4.05 21.73 39.85
N TYR A 90 -4.77 22.60 39.13
CA TYR A 90 -4.56 22.79 37.69
C TYR A 90 -3.24 23.48 37.37
N PHE A 91 -2.86 24.53 38.10
CA PHE A 91 -1.60 25.25 37.89
C PHE A 91 -0.40 24.38 38.28
N GLY A 92 -0.42 23.72 39.44
CA GLY A 92 0.61 22.77 39.88
C GLY A 92 0.76 21.57 38.93
N ALA A 93 -0.33 21.11 38.29
CA ALA A 93 -0.28 20.08 37.26
C ALA A 93 0.25 20.55 35.89
N LYS A 94 0.45 21.87 35.70
CA LYS A 94 0.89 22.47 34.42
C LYS A 94 2.32 23.03 34.44
N GLY A 95 3.03 22.94 35.57
CA GLY A 95 4.26 23.70 35.86
C GLY A 95 5.54 23.34 35.08
N ARG A 96 5.58 22.24 34.30
CA ARG A 96 6.71 21.90 33.40
C ARG A 96 6.21 21.25 32.10
N GLU A 97 7.04 21.30 31.07
CA GLU A 97 6.73 20.85 29.70
C GLU A 97 6.50 19.32 29.61
N ILE A 98 5.23 18.89 29.58
CA ILE A 98 4.86 17.51 29.21
C ILE A 98 3.79 17.56 28.11
N GLY A 99 4.06 16.86 27.00
CA GLY A 99 3.33 16.96 25.73
C GLY A 99 1.87 16.48 25.74
N GLY A 100 0.95 17.28 26.31
CA GLY A 100 -0.49 17.24 26.05
C GLY A 100 -1.30 16.08 26.65
N PHE A 101 -0.66 15.02 27.12
CA PHE A 101 -1.30 13.85 27.72
C PHE A 101 -0.68 13.55 29.10
N GLY A 102 -1.53 13.49 30.14
CA GLY A 102 -1.11 13.20 31.53
C GLY A 102 -1.54 14.26 32.56
N TYR A 103 -1.62 15.55 32.18
CA TYR A 103 -1.89 16.65 33.13
C TYR A 103 -3.20 16.50 33.93
N ARG A 104 -4.21 15.79 33.37
CA ARG A 104 -5.51 15.60 34.02
C ARG A 104 -5.46 14.62 35.20
N ALA A 105 -4.71 13.54 35.09
CA ALA A 105 -4.48 12.60 36.19
C ALA A 105 -3.66 13.25 37.31
N ARG A 106 -2.64 14.05 36.96
CA ARG A 106 -1.87 14.84 37.95
C ARG A 106 -2.73 15.90 38.63
N MET A 107 -3.52 16.67 37.87
CA MET A 107 -4.48 17.65 38.40
C MET A 107 -5.55 17.00 39.29
N HIS A 108 -6.02 15.81 38.93
CA HIS A 108 -6.99 15.05 39.72
C HIS A 108 -6.40 14.56 41.04
N ARG A 109 -5.16 14.05 41.03
CA ARG A 109 -4.43 13.67 42.25
C ARG A 109 -4.19 14.87 43.18
N LEU A 110 -3.62 15.96 42.65
CA LEU A 110 -3.41 17.20 43.42
C LEU A 110 -4.72 17.81 43.96
N PHE A 111 -5.85 17.60 43.26
CA PHE A 111 -7.16 18.04 43.75
C PHE A 111 -7.72 17.12 44.83
N ALA A 112 -7.49 15.82 44.75
CA ALA A 112 -7.85 14.86 45.81
C ALA A 112 -7.00 15.05 47.07
N GLU A 113 -5.76 15.55 46.94
CA GLU A 113 -4.93 15.98 48.08
C GLU A 113 -5.46 17.28 48.73
N LEU A 114 -6.00 18.22 47.94
CA LEU A 114 -6.57 19.49 48.43
C LEU A 114 -8.02 19.42 48.91
N GLU A 115 -8.81 18.43 48.46
CA GLU A 115 -10.22 18.21 48.83
C GLU A 115 -10.50 16.70 49.07
N PRO A 116 -9.90 16.04 50.09
CA PRO A 116 -9.93 14.57 50.22
C PRO A 116 -11.31 13.95 50.42
N SER A 117 -12.27 14.72 50.94
CA SER A 117 -13.66 14.31 51.16
C SER A 117 -14.51 14.31 49.87
N ILE A 118 -13.94 14.67 48.72
CA ILE A 118 -14.68 14.98 47.50
C ILE A 118 -14.28 14.09 46.30
N THR A 119 -15.14 13.11 45.99
CA THR A 119 -14.95 12.21 44.84
C THR A 119 -15.40 12.85 43.53
N VAL A 120 -14.46 13.31 42.71
CA VAL A 120 -14.69 13.84 41.34
C VAL A 120 -13.91 13.02 40.32
N THR A 121 -14.37 12.93 39.07
CA THR A 121 -13.60 12.33 37.97
C THR A 121 -12.67 13.34 37.29
N GLU A 122 -11.54 12.88 36.72
CA GLU A 122 -10.62 13.72 35.92
C GLU A 122 -11.36 14.63 34.91
N GLN A 123 -12.35 14.07 34.20
CA GLN A 123 -13.08 14.78 33.17
C GLN A 123 -14.00 15.85 33.76
N ASN A 124 -14.70 15.57 34.87
CA ASN A 124 -15.56 16.53 35.55
C ASN A 124 -14.73 17.71 36.11
N LEU A 125 -13.60 17.42 36.74
CA LEU A 125 -12.67 18.46 37.23
C LEU A 125 -12.09 19.29 36.07
N ALA A 126 -11.66 18.62 34.99
CA ALA A 126 -11.15 19.30 33.79
C ALA A 126 -12.22 20.14 33.07
N ASP A 127 -13.50 19.74 33.10
CA ASP A 127 -14.62 20.53 32.58
C ASP A 127 -14.95 21.72 33.49
N ARG A 128 -14.84 21.54 34.82
CA ARG A 128 -15.05 22.62 35.81
C ARG A 128 -13.98 23.70 35.71
N VAL A 129 -12.70 23.35 35.64
CA VAL A 129 -11.60 24.31 35.40
C VAL A 129 -11.82 25.06 34.08
N ARG A 130 -12.21 24.34 33.01
CA ARG A 130 -12.60 24.95 31.73
C ARG A 130 -13.93 25.71 31.76
N TYR A 131 -14.69 25.69 32.85
CA TYR A 131 -15.84 26.57 33.06
C TYR A 131 -15.40 27.83 33.81
N ILE A 132 -14.71 27.67 34.95
CA ILE A 132 -14.13 28.77 35.75
C ILE A 132 -13.34 29.76 34.85
N MET A 133 -12.43 29.23 34.04
CA MET A 133 -11.58 30.00 33.11
C MET A 133 -12.35 30.68 31.95
N ARG A 134 -13.55 30.22 31.58
CA ARG A 134 -14.35 30.82 30.50
C ARG A 134 -15.46 31.74 31.00
N SER A 135 -15.89 31.59 32.25
CA SER A 135 -16.88 32.45 32.89
C SER A 135 -16.26 33.59 33.70
N LYS A 136 -14.92 33.75 33.69
CA LYS A 136 -14.17 34.77 34.46
C LYS A 136 -14.66 34.88 35.91
N ILE A 137 -14.72 33.73 36.61
CA ILE A 137 -15.23 33.65 38.00
C ILE A 137 -14.26 34.28 39.01
N PHE A 138 -12.98 34.34 38.65
CA PHE A 138 -11.94 35.09 39.35
C PHE A 138 -11.34 36.10 38.36
N ASP A 139 -10.86 37.23 38.87
CA ASP A 139 -10.11 38.20 38.10
C ASP A 139 -8.66 37.73 37.84
N ASP A 140 -7.95 38.48 37.01
CA ASP A 140 -6.60 38.12 36.57
C ASP A 140 -5.56 38.25 37.72
N ALA A 141 -5.87 38.97 38.81
CA ALA A 141 -5.00 39.11 39.99
C ALA A 141 -5.11 37.90 40.94
N GLU A 142 -6.33 37.49 41.29
CA GLU A 142 -6.58 36.29 42.10
C GLU A 142 -6.19 35.01 41.33
N LEU A 143 -6.32 35.00 39.99
CA LEU A 143 -5.78 33.90 39.16
C LEU A 143 -4.26 33.77 39.25
N GLU A 144 -3.53 34.89 39.26
CA GLU A 144 -2.06 34.88 39.37
C GLU A 144 -1.60 34.54 40.80
N ARG A 145 -2.33 34.98 41.83
CA ARG A 145 -2.15 34.50 43.20
C ARG A 145 -2.28 32.98 43.30
N LEU A 146 -3.38 32.42 42.77
CA LEU A 146 -3.63 30.97 42.76
C LEU A 146 -2.61 30.17 41.93
N ARG A 147 -1.90 30.82 40.99
CA ARG A 147 -0.75 30.23 40.28
C ARG A 147 0.51 30.20 41.16
N ARG A 148 0.81 31.29 41.88
CA ARG A 148 1.99 31.37 42.78
C ARG A 148 1.89 30.41 43.97
N GLU A 149 0.67 30.15 44.46
CA GLU A 149 0.38 29.21 45.54
C GLU A 149 0.58 27.71 45.15
N ALA A 150 1.15 27.37 43.98
CA ALA A 150 1.22 26.01 43.45
C ALA A 150 2.63 25.57 42.98
N ILE A 151 3.52 25.25 43.93
CA ILE A 151 4.94 24.89 43.69
C ILE A 151 5.29 23.49 44.23
N PRO A 152 5.90 22.60 43.42
CA PRO A 152 6.70 21.44 43.87
C PRO A 152 8.23 21.68 43.75
N LEU A 153 9.02 20.89 44.48
CA LEU A 153 10.45 21.14 44.80
C LEU A 153 11.51 20.85 43.69
N SER A 154 12.77 21.15 44.03
CA SER A 154 14.06 21.03 43.30
C SER A 154 14.34 19.66 42.65
N ASN A 155 15.05 19.54 41.51
CA ASN A 155 16.44 19.92 41.15
C ASN A 155 17.51 19.10 41.95
N GLU A 156 18.66 18.70 41.41
CA GLU A 156 19.40 19.09 40.18
C GLU A 156 19.59 17.90 39.18
N ASN A 157 20.64 17.63 38.38
CA ASN A 157 21.93 18.28 37.99
C ASN A 157 22.31 17.90 36.51
N ALA A 158 23.59 17.96 36.10
CA ALA A 158 24.14 17.74 34.76
C ALA A 158 24.94 16.40 34.65
N THR A 159 25.56 15.95 33.54
CA THR A 159 26.53 16.61 32.63
C THR A 159 26.52 16.08 31.17
N THR A 160 27.41 16.62 30.34
CA THR A 160 27.50 16.58 28.86
C THR A 160 28.28 15.40 28.27
N GLY A 161 28.04 15.14 26.97
CA GLY A 161 28.88 14.31 26.08
C GLY A 161 28.37 14.37 24.63
N ASP A 162 29.27 14.57 23.66
CA ASP A 162 28.97 14.75 22.21
C ASP A 162 30.03 14.01 21.35
N ALA A 163 29.93 14.13 20.02
CA ALA A 163 30.83 13.70 18.95
C ALA A 163 30.35 12.52 18.08
N ALA A 164 29.89 12.91 16.89
CA ALA A 164 29.44 12.06 15.78
C ALA A 164 30.53 11.18 15.14
N LEU A 165 30.09 10.23 14.29
CA LEU A 165 30.82 9.90 13.07
C LEU A 165 29.89 9.58 11.88
N ARG A 166 30.38 9.76 10.65
CA ARG A 166 29.68 9.47 9.39
C ARG A 166 30.51 8.53 8.53
N VAL A 167 29.87 7.54 7.91
CA VAL A 167 30.29 6.94 6.64
C VAL A 167 29.04 6.79 5.75
N ALA A 168 29.19 6.87 4.43
CA ALA A 168 28.08 6.79 3.48
C ALA A 168 28.39 5.78 2.37
N GLU A 169 27.39 5.01 1.95
CA GLU A 169 27.53 4.12 0.78
C GLU A 169 26.20 3.91 0.02
N GLN A 170 26.26 3.14 -1.07
CA GLN A 170 25.39 3.35 -2.24
C GLN A 170 24.09 2.52 -2.25
N PRO A 171 22.98 3.03 -2.81
CA PRO A 171 21.67 2.38 -2.72
C PRO A 171 21.46 1.29 -3.79
N ALA A 172 21.75 0.05 -3.41
CA ALA A 172 21.20 -1.15 -4.07
C ALA A 172 19.67 -1.26 -3.87
N HIS A 173 18.99 -1.99 -4.75
CA HIS A 173 17.57 -2.33 -4.57
C HIS A 173 17.42 -3.49 -3.58
N VAL A 174 16.99 -3.17 -2.35
CA VAL A 174 16.76 -4.17 -1.29
C VAL A 174 15.34 -4.01 -0.74
N ASP A 175 14.70 -5.14 -0.42
CA ASP A 175 13.39 -5.15 0.25
C ASP A 175 13.46 -4.50 1.64
N ALA A 176 12.31 -3.98 2.11
CA ALA A 176 12.14 -3.34 3.42
C ALA A 176 12.22 -4.32 4.63
N ALA A 177 13.00 -5.39 4.49
CA ALA A 177 13.23 -6.46 5.46
C ALA A 177 14.64 -6.41 6.10
N VAL A 178 15.63 -5.78 5.45
CA VAL A 178 17.05 -5.79 5.90
C VAL A 178 17.35 -4.72 6.96
N ASP A 179 16.57 -3.63 6.98
CA ASP A 179 16.69 -2.43 7.82
C ASP A 179 16.61 -2.64 9.36
N LEU A 180 16.43 -3.88 9.83
CA LEU A 180 16.37 -4.23 11.26
C LEU A 180 17.72 -4.70 11.81
N LEU A 181 18.48 -5.47 11.03
CA LEU A 181 19.73 -6.13 11.45
C LEU A 181 20.97 -5.24 11.32
N VAL A 182 20.89 -4.14 10.57
CA VAL A 182 22.02 -3.19 10.42
C VAL A 182 22.14 -2.29 11.66
N VAL A 183 23.34 -2.26 12.25
CA VAL A 183 23.70 -1.37 13.36
C VAL A 183 23.90 0.06 12.84
N ASP A 184 22.80 0.79 12.71
CA ASP A 184 22.75 2.23 12.39
C ASP A 184 23.30 3.03 13.60
N SER A 185 24.57 3.45 13.51
CA SER A 185 25.39 3.96 14.63
C SER A 185 25.18 5.45 14.98
N GLY A 186 24.09 6.07 14.48
CA GLY A 186 23.90 7.53 14.58
C GLY A 186 22.59 7.98 15.25
N TYR A 187 22.66 8.15 16.58
CA TYR A 187 21.66 8.83 17.45
C TYR A 187 20.22 8.21 17.47
N ASP A 188 19.41 8.31 18.51
CA ASP A 188 19.35 9.19 19.69
C ASP A 188 18.86 8.33 20.88
N GLY A 189 19.30 8.57 22.12
CA GLY A 189 19.14 7.62 23.24
C GLY A 189 17.73 7.53 23.85
N ILE A 190 17.31 6.34 24.30
CA ILE A 190 16.20 6.20 25.27
C ILE A 190 16.81 6.43 26.66
N VAL A 191 16.25 7.36 27.43
CA VAL A 191 16.85 7.81 28.70
C VAL A 191 16.61 6.78 29.81
N ALA A 192 17.52 6.65 30.78
CA ALA A 192 17.43 5.64 31.85
C ALA A 192 16.05 5.58 32.58
N PRO A 193 15.37 6.70 32.91
CA PRO A 193 14.02 6.64 33.50
C PRO A 193 12.95 6.07 32.55
N GLU A 194 13.10 6.24 31.23
CA GLU A 194 12.21 5.60 30.24
C GLU A 194 12.51 4.10 30.13
N LEU A 195 13.78 3.68 30.24
CA LEU A 195 14.16 2.25 30.24
C LEU A 195 13.56 1.50 31.45
N GLU A 196 13.55 2.10 32.63
CA GLU A 196 12.96 1.47 33.82
C GLU A 196 11.43 1.41 33.74
N GLN A 197 10.78 2.47 33.22
CA GLN A 197 9.35 2.41 32.90
C GLN A 197 9.04 1.34 31.85
N MET A 198 9.92 1.14 30.85
CA MET A 198 9.79 0.08 29.86
C MET A 198 9.96 -1.32 30.46
N ARG A 199 10.92 -1.53 31.37
CA ARG A 199 11.10 -2.78 32.13
C ARG A 199 9.80 -3.17 32.83
N SER A 200 9.22 -2.25 33.62
CA SER A 200 7.96 -2.49 34.34
C SER A 200 6.80 -2.90 33.42
N ILE A 201 6.65 -2.26 32.25
CA ILE A 201 5.62 -2.59 31.25
C ILE A 201 5.88 -3.96 30.59
N VAL A 202 7.15 -4.35 30.40
CA VAL A 202 7.53 -5.67 29.88
C VAL A 202 7.21 -6.77 30.90
N GLU A 203 7.55 -6.55 32.18
CA GLU A 203 7.26 -7.48 33.26
C GLU A 203 5.75 -7.70 33.48
N GLU A 204 4.95 -6.62 33.46
CA GLU A 204 3.49 -6.70 33.50
C GLU A 204 2.95 -7.53 32.31
N ALA A 205 3.37 -7.20 31.09
CA ALA A 205 2.84 -7.85 29.88
C ALA A 205 3.25 -9.33 29.75
N ILE A 206 4.46 -9.72 30.19
CA ILE A 206 4.88 -11.13 30.24
C ILE A 206 4.08 -11.89 31.30
N ARG A 207 3.89 -11.30 32.48
CA ARG A 207 3.10 -11.89 33.59
C ARG A 207 1.65 -12.13 33.16
N GLU A 208 1.01 -11.10 32.58
CA GLU A 208 -0.34 -11.16 32.00
C GLU A 208 -0.44 -12.23 30.91
N THR A 209 0.55 -12.32 30.02
CA THR A 209 0.54 -13.30 28.92
C THR A 209 0.71 -14.74 29.41
N ARG A 210 1.52 -14.97 30.45
CA ARG A 210 1.64 -16.27 31.13
C ARG A 210 0.32 -16.70 31.79
N SER A 211 -0.46 -15.76 32.34
CA SER A 211 -1.77 -16.04 32.94
C SER A 211 -2.95 -16.03 31.95
N THR A 212 -2.74 -15.68 30.68
CA THR A 212 -3.83 -15.52 29.69
C THR A 212 -3.89 -16.72 28.72
N PRO A 213 -4.99 -17.50 28.73
CA PRO A 213 -5.21 -18.59 27.77
C PRO A 213 -5.12 -18.13 26.31
N LEU A 214 -4.63 -19.00 25.43
CA LEU A 214 -4.24 -18.68 24.05
C LEU A 214 -5.37 -18.06 23.22
N GLU A 215 -6.60 -18.58 23.33
CA GLU A 215 -7.78 -18.07 22.64
C GLU A 215 -8.27 -16.71 23.16
N ASN A 216 -7.84 -16.30 24.35
CA ASN A 216 -8.14 -15.02 24.97
C ASN A 216 -7.06 -13.95 24.70
N ARG A 217 -5.88 -14.32 24.20
CA ARG A 217 -4.78 -13.39 23.89
C ARG A 217 -5.17 -12.33 22.84
N PRO A 218 -4.83 -11.04 23.03
CA PRO A 218 -5.24 -9.96 22.13
C PRO A 218 -4.48 -9.99 20.80
N ARG A 219 -5.16 -9.77 19.66
CA ARG A 219 -4.48 -9.83 18.35
C ARG A 219 -3.46 -8.69 18.18
N LEU A 220 -2.18 -9.04 18.17
CA LEU A 220 -1.08 -8.09 17.90
C LEU A 220 -1.28 -7.34 16.56
N PRO A 221 -1.28 -5.99 16.55
CA PRO A 221 -1.46 -5.20 15.35
C PRO A 221 -0.16 -5.05 14.52
N ARG A 222 -0.29 -4.79 13.22
CA ARG A 222 0.85 -4.35 12.39
C ARG A 222 1.28 -2.94 12.82
N ILE A 223 2.51 -2.77 13.28
CA ILE A 223 3.05 -1.47 13.70
C ILE A 223 3.80 -0.77 12.54
N PRO A 224 3.80 0.58 12.47
CA PRO A 224 4.59 1.30 11.46
C PRO A 224 6.10 1.07 11.65
N LEU A 225 6.84 0.92 10.55
CA LEU A 225 8.29 0.73 10.54
C LEU A 225 9.07 2.07 10.64
N SER A 226 8.76 2.91 11.64
CA SER A 226 9.47 4.17 11.89
C SER A 226 10.79 3.96 12.63
N LYS A 227 11.77 4.88 12.52
CA LYS A 227 13.01 4.82 13.32
C LYS A 227 12.73 4.67 14.82
N ARG A 228 11.81 5.48 15.39
CA ARG A 228 11.38 5.37 16.81
C ARG A 228 10.86 3.98 17.17
N ASN A 229 9.99 3.40 16.34
CA ASN A 229 9.41 2.08 16.64
C ASN A 229 10.48 0.97 16.59
N ARG A 230 11.48 1.09 15.69
CA ARG A 230 12.63 0.17 15.65
C ARG A 230 13.54 0.36 16.87
N ALA A 231 13.77 1.58 17.34
CA ALA A 231 14.54 1.86 18.55
C ALA A 231 13.91 1.23 19.81
N VAL A 232 12.60 1.37 20.00
CA VAL A 232 11.87 0.72 21.11
C VAL A 232 12.01 -0.80 21.06
N VAL A 233 11.83 -1.42 19.89
CA VAL A 233 12.02 -2.88 19.73
C VAL A 233 13.45 -3.32 20.02
N ARG A 234 14.47 -2.54 19.59
CA ARG A 234 15.88 -2.82 19.88
C ARG A 234 16.16 -2.78 21.39
N ALA A 235 15.71 -1.73 22.08
CA ALA A 235 15.96 -1.51 23.51
C ALA A 235 15.35 -2.57 24.44
N LEU A 236 14.36 -3.35 23.98
CA LEU A 236 13.87 -4.51 24.73
C LEU A 236 14.86 -5.70 24.75
N ASN A 237 15.79 -5.81 23.79
CA ASN A 237 16.64 -7.01 23.69
C ASN A 237 17.40 -7.33 24.99
N PRO A 238 18.13 -6.39 25.63
CA PRO A 238 18.81 -6.65 26.91
C PRO A 238 17.85 -7.03 28.04
N MET A 239 16.62 -6.49 28.04
CA MET A 239 15.61 -6.80 29.05
C MET A 239 15.06 -8.23 28.91
N LEU A 240 15.05 -8.79 27.70
CA LEU A 240 14.48 -10.11 27.42
C LEU A 240 15.45 -11.27 27.69
N VAL A 241 16.76 -11.01 27.76
CA VAL A 241 17.81 -12.03 27.98
C VAL A 241 17.47 -12.93 29.17
N THR A 242 17.32 -12.36 30.37
CA THR A 242 17.06 -13.10 31.61
C THR A 242 15.77 -13.93 31.57
N TYR A 243 14.72 -13.48 30.88
CA TYR A 243 13.47 -14.25 30.76
C TYR A 243 13.60 -15.41 29.76
N LEU A 244 14.34 -15.20 28.66
CA LEU A 244 14.53 -16.20 27.62
C LEU A 244 15.55 -17.27 28.02
N GLU A 245 16.62 -16.91 28.73
CA GLU A 245 17.58 -17.85 29.31
C GLU A 245 16.92 -18.77 30.36
N ALA A 246 16.04 -18.20 31.20
CA ALA A 246 15.22 -18.95 32.15
C ALA A 246 14.05 -19.72 31.49
N SER A 247 13.90 -19.69 30.16
CA SER A 247 12.81 -20.36 29.45
C SER A 247 13.07 -21.86 29.31
N ARG A 248 12.20 -22.66 29.92
CA ARG A 248 12.32 -24.13 29.95
C ARG A 248 11.86 -24.78 28.65
N ASP A 249 10.84 -24.24 27.99
CA ASP A 249 10.25 -24.82 26.79
C ASP A 249 9.77 -23.77 25.77
N LEU A 250 9.35 -24.24 24.58
CA LEU A 250 8.90 -23.40 23.47
C LEU A 250 7.59 -22.63 23.77
N CYS A 251 6.71 -23.16 24.63
CA CYS A 251 5.46 -22.49 25.03
C CYS A 251 5.73 -21.34 26.02
N GLU A 252 6.71 -21.52 26.91
CA GLU A 252 7.23 -20.44 27.76
C GLU A 252 7.92 -19.35 26.91
N THR A 253 8.77 -19.74 25.96
CA THR A 253 9.41 -18.81 25.00
C THR A 253 8.38 -18.06 24.15
N ASP A 254 7.36 -18.72 23.61
CA ASP A 254 6.23 -18.09 22.92
C ASP A 254 5.55 -17.02 23.80
N SER A 255 5.25 -17.37 25.04
CA SER A 255 4.56 -16.50 26.00
C SER A 255 5.39 -15.28 26.37
N ILE A 256 6.72 -15.43 26.52
CA ILE A 256 7.65 -14.31 26.74
C ILE A 256 7.70 -13.40 25.52
N LEU A 257 7.86 -13.95 24.32
CA LEU A 257 7.95 -13.18 23.06
C LEU A 257 6.63 -12.46 22.73
N PHE A 258 5.50 -13.07 23.05
CA PHE A 258 4.18 -12.45 22.92
C PHE A 258 3.99 -11.32 23.94
N GLY A 259 4.38 -11.54 25.20
CA GLY A 259 4.39 -10.50 26.24
C GLY A 259 5.27 -9.30 25.86
N ALA A 260 6.46 -9.55 25.32
CA ALA A 260 7.36 -8.52 24.79
C ALA A 260 6.72 -7.73 23.63
N ALA A 261 6.10 -8.42 22.66
CA ALA A 261 5.39 -7.78 21.55
C ALA A 261 4.18 -6.94 22.03
N LEU A 262 3.47 -7.42 23.05
CA LEU A 262 2.37 -6.71 23.72
C LEU A 262 2.87 -5.46 24.45
N ALA A 263 4.01 -5.54 25.15
CA ALA A 263 4.68 -4.41 25.81
C ALA A 263 5.08 -3.33 24.80
N VAL A 264 5.72 -3.68 23.67
CA VAL A 264 6.02 -2.70 22.61
C VAL A 264 4.74 -2.04 22.10
N CYS A 265 3.65 -2.79 21.92
CA CYS A 265 2.37 -2.22 21.50
C CYS A 265 1.78 -1.25 22.53
N ARG A 266 1.97 -1.48 23.85
CA ARG A 266 1.63 -0.54 24.92
C ARG A 266 2.49 0.72 24.86
N ILE A 267 3.82 0.57 24.82
CA ILE A 267 4.81 1.67 24.81
C ILE A 267 4.59 2.63 23.62
N ILE A 268 4.28 2.12 22.42
CA ILE A 268 4.02 2.98 21.25
C ILE A 268 2.58 3.50 21.16
N GLY A 269 1.70 3.19 22.12
CA GLY A 269 0.30 3.58 22.11
C GLY A 269 -0.55 2.91 21.00
N ALA A 270 -0.19 1.70 20.57
CA ALA A 270 -0.92 0.98 19.53
C ALA A 270 -2.28 0.48 20.05
N LYS A 271 -3.34 0.69 19.26
CA LYS A 271 -4.68 0.22 19.63
C LYS A 271 -4.82 -1.28 19.41
N LEU A 272 -4.74 -2.04 20.49
CA LEU A 272 -5.05 -3.47 20.53
C LEU A 272 -6.54 -3.70 20.16
N PRO A 273 -6.86 -4.56 19.18
CA PRO A 273 -8.21 -5.06 18.96
C PRO A 273 -8.64 -5.95 20.13
N LYS A 274 -9.87 -5.77 20.64
CA LYS A 274 -10.44 -6.73 21.60
C LYS A 274 -10.65 -8.09 20.95
N ALA A 275 -10.44 -9.17 21.71
CA ALA A 275 -10.81 -10.52 21.31
C ALA A 275 -12.31 -10.59 20.92
N GLY A 276 -12.67 -11.53 20.05
CA GLY A 276 -14.07 -11.86 19.71
C GLY A 276 -14.88 -10.83 18.91
N ARG A 277 -14.41 -9.58 18.67
CA ARG A 277 -15.20 -8.59 17.90
C ARG A 277 -14.42 -7.90 16.78
N ALA A 278 -14.73 -8.29 15.54
CA ALA A 278 -14.35 -7.59 14.31
C ALA A 278 -15.16 -6.29 14.08
N THR A 279 -15.43 -5.51 15.13
CA THR A 279 -16.15 -4.23 15.07
C THR A 279 -15.31 -3.15 14.38
N ARG A 280 -15.30 -3.21 13.04
CA ARG A 280 -14.94 -2.08 12.16
C ARG A 280 -15.75 -0.86 12.57
N GLN A 281 -15.17 -0.01 13.40
CA GLN A 281 -15.76 1.28 13.75
C GLN A 281 -15.92 2.10 12.47
N SER A 282 -17.18 2.19 12.00
CA SER A 282 -17.57 3.18 11.01
C SER A 282 -17.19 4.55 11.57
N SER A 283 -16.32 5.28 10.87
CA SER A 283 -15.84 6.58 11.36
C SER A 283 -17.02 7.56 11.40
N ALA A 284 -17.57 7.77 12.60
CA ALA A 284 -18.84 8.47 12.79
C ALA A 284 -18.87 9.81 12.06
N ILE A 285 -19.92 10.05 11.28
CA ILE A 285 -20.00 11.24 10.42
C ILE A 285 -19.97 12.50 11.30
N PRO A 286 -18.95 13.39 11.13
CA PRO A 286 -18.78 14.55 12.00
C PRO A 286 -20.04 15.41 12.05
N ALA A 287 -20.39 15.90 13.25
CA ALA A 287 -21.61 16.69 13.44
C ALA A 287 -21.66 17.93 12.52
N TRP A 288 -20.51 18.55 12.21
CA TRP A 288 -20.46 19.67 11.27
C TRP A 288 -20.84 19.26 9.84
N ARG A 289 -20.53 18.03 9.40
CA ARG A 289 -20.89 17.55 8.05
C ARG A 289 -22.40 17.33 7.96
N ARG A 290 -23.00 16.64 8.94
CA ARG A 290 -24.47 16.48 9.04
C ARG A 290 -25.20 17.83 9.00
N ARG A 291 -24.76 18.80 9.81
CA ARG A 291 -25.33 20.18 9.80
C ARG A 291 -25.21 20.91 8.45
N ILE A 292 -24.30 20.52 7.56
CA ILE A 292 -24.20 21.09 6.21
C ILE A 292 -25.04 20.29 5.20
N GLU A 293 -25.14 18.98 5.37
CA GLU A 293 -26.06 18.12 4.59
C GLU A 293 -27.53 18.54 4.84
N ASP A 294 -27.91 18.82 6.09
CA ASP A 294 -29.22 19.39 6.46
C ASP A 294 -29.47 20.77 5.81
N ARG A 295 -28.45 21.64 5.77
CA ARG A 295 -28.54 22.97 5.13
C ARG A 295 -28.75 22.84 3.62
N ILE A 296 -28.06 21.90 2.96
CA ILE A 296 -28.27 21.58 1.54
C ILE A 296 -29.69 21.04 1.31
N ALA A 297 -30.18 20.13 2.16
CA ALA A 297 -31.53 19.58 2.05
C ALA A 297 -32.61 20.67 2.21
N LYS A 298 -32.50 21.51 3.23
CA LYS A 298 -33.41 22.65 3.48
C LYS A 298 -33.37 23.67 2.33
N ALA A 299 -32.21 24.00 1.80
CA ALA A 299 -32.07 24.91 0.66
C ALA A 299 -32.64 24.32 -0.64
N ARG A 300 -32.45 23.03 -0.93
CA ARG A 300 -33.09 22.34 -2.07
C ARG A 300 -34.61 22.35 -1.97
N ALA A 301 -35.15 22.04 -0.78
CA ALA A 301 -36.59 22.08 -0.53
C ALA A 301 -37.17 23.50 -0.63
N LEU A 302 -36.37 24.54 -0.32
CA LEU A 302 -36.77 25.93 -0.54
C LEU A 302 -36.76 26.29 -2.04
N ILE A 303 -35.70 25.97 -2.78
CA ILE A 303 -35.62 26.17 -4.24
C ILE A 303 -36.82 25.52 -4.95
N GLY A 304 -37.18 24.28 -4.61
CA GLY A 304 -38.34 23.61 -5.22
C GLY A 304 -39.67 24.36 -5.00
N ARG A 305 -39.86 24.99 -3.83
CA ARG A 305 -41.05 25.80 -3.52
C ARG A 305 -41.01 27.17 -4.20
N LEU A 306 -39.85 27.82 -4.30
CA LEU A 306 -39.66 29.07 -5.05
C LEU A 306 -39.92 28.86 -6.55
N ILE A 307 -39.44 27.76 -7.13
CA ILE A 307 -39.72 27.38 -8.53
C ILE A 307 -41.21 27.11 -8.71
N SER A 308 -41.85 26.35 -7.82
CA SER A 308 -43.29 26.04 -7.95
C SER A 308 -44.16 27.31 -7.88
N PHE A 309 -43.82 28.26 -7.00
CA PHE A 309 -44.49 29.57 -6.94
C PHE A 309 -44.29 30.38 -8.23
N ARG A 310 -43.05 30.45 -8.75
CA ARG A 310 -42.75 31.10 -10.03
C ARG A 310 -43.43 30.44 -11.24
N SER A 311 -43.91 29.21 -11.10
CA SER A 311 -44.76 28.50 -12.08
C SER A 311 -46.26 28.58 -11.76
N GLY A 312 -46.71 29.59 -11.01
CA GLY A 312 -48.13 29.90 -10.76
C GLY A 312 -48.80 29.13 -9.62
N ASN A 313 -48.06 28.33 -8.83
CA ASN A 313 -48.66 27.53 -7.75
C ASN A 313 -48.92 28.34 -6.47
N ASN A 314 -50.05 29.04 -6.45
CA ASN A 314 -50.45 29.96 -5.38
C ASN A 314 -51.09 29.29 -4.14
N ARG A 315 -50.91 27.97 -3.94
CA ARG A 315 -51.42 27.27 -2.74
C ARG A 315 -50.93 27.95 -1.44
N PRO A 316 -51.78 28.24 -0.43
CA PRO A 316 -51.40 29.06 0.73
C PRO A 316 -50.15 28.61 1.49
N ARG A 317 -49.91 27.30 1.61
CA ARG A 317 -48.69 26.74 2.24
C ARG A 317 -47.40 27.12 1.48
N ILE A 318 -47.46 27.24 0.16
CA ILE A 318 -46.33 27.68 -0.68
C ILE A 318 -46.13 29.18 -0.51
N VAL A 319 -47.19 29.98 -0.68
CA VAL A 319 -47.14 31.45 -0.50
C VAL A 319 -46.58 31.84 0.87
N ARG A 320 -47.03 31.19 1.96
CA ARG A 320 -46.49 31.38 3.32
C ARG A 320 -44.99 31.02 3.39
N THR A 321 -44.56 29.96 2.73
CA THR A 321 -43.12 29.59 2.68
C THR A 321 -42.29 30.63 1.90
N VAL A 322 -42.82 31.19 0.81
CA VAL A 322 -42.13 32.23 0.04
C VAL A 322 -42.05 33.53 0.83
N ARG A 323 -43.14 33.97 1.50
CA ARG A 323 -43.09 35.12 2.43
C ARG A 323 -42.01 34.94 3.50
N MET A 324 -41.91 33.76 4.12
CA MET A 324 -40.86 33.46 5.10
C MET A 324 -39.43 33.36 4.52
N ALA A 325 -39.26 33.24 3.20
CA ALA A 325 -37.95 33.22 2.53
C ALA A 325 -37.37 34.62 2.27
N PHE A 326 -38.23 35.64 2.32
CA PHE A 326 -37.95 37.07 2.16
C PHE A 326 -38.29 37.90 3.43
N ALA A 327 -38.71 37.25 4.53
CA ALA A 327 -38.96 37.93 5.80
C ALA A 327 -37.69 38.65 6.30
N GLY A 328 -37.83 39.93 6.67
CA GLY A 328 -36.70 40.80 6.98
C GLY A 328 -36.01 41.41 5.74
N THR A 329 -36.70 41.49 4.59
CA THR A 329 -36.25 42.23 3.39
C THR A 329 -37.39 43.10 2.84
N ASN A 330 -37.07 44.21 2.17
CA ASN A 330 -38.05 45.17 1.63
C ASN A 330 -38.75 44.67 0.34
N ILE A 331 -38.99 43.36 0.24
CA ILE A 331 -39.48 42.67 -0.95
C ILE A 331 -40.91 42.19 -0.70
N SER A 332 -41.88 42.86 -1.31
CA SER A 332 -43.29 42.40 -1.33
C SER A 332 -43.53 41.44 -2.49
N LEU A 333 -44.43 40.47 -2.28
CA LEU A 333 -44.90 39.58 -3.35
C LEU A 333 -45.79 40.27 -4.39
N SER A 334 -46.16 41.54 -4.16
CA SER A 334 -46.91 42.40 -5.10
C SER A 334 -46.02 43.32 -5.96
N GLN A 335 -44.68 43.30 -5.78
CA GLN A 335 -43.78 44.11 -6.61
C GLN A 335 -43.64 43.49 -8.02
N PRO A 336 -43.63 44.29 -9.10
CA PRO A 336 -43.57 43.77 -10.47
C PRO A 336 -42.26 43.01 -10.78
N ASP A 337 -41.17 43.32 -10.08
CA ASP A 337 -39.87 42.68 -10.22
C ASP A 337 -39.70 41.37 -9.40
N ILE A 338 -40.77 40.89 -8.74
CA ILE A 338 -40.69 39.70 -7.87
C ILE A 338 -40.17 38.46 -8.61
N THR A 339 -40.44 38.32 -9.91
CA THR A 339 -39.94 37.21 -10.75
C THR A 339 -38.42 37.24 -10.92
N GLN A 340 -37.81 38.43 -10.97
CA GLN A 340 -36.36 38.60 -10.98
C GLN A 340 -35.78 38.28 -9.59
N LYS A 341 -36.30 38.91 -8.52
CA LYS A 341 -35.87 38.68 -7.13
C LYS A 341 -35.99 37.21 -6.70
N LEU A 342 -37.03 36.50 -7.15
CA LEU A 342 -37.17 35.05 -6.99
C LEU A 342 -36.04 34.27 -7.67
N THR A 343 -35.63 34.70 -8.87
CA THR A 343 -34.60 34.06 -9.67
C THR A 343 -33.20 34.29 -9.09
N GLU A 344 -32.90 35.52 -8.64
CA GLU A 344 -31.69 35.88 -7.89
C GLU A 344 -31.59 35.08 -6.58
N ARG A 345 -32.67 35.01 -5.80
CA ARG A 345 -32.73 34.23 -4.56
C ARG A 345 -32.58 32.73 -4.79
N ILE A 346 -33.12 32.20 -5.89
CA ILE A 346 -32.86 30.82 -6.31
C ILE A 346 -31.36 30.62 -6.61
N ASP A 347 -30.67 31.59 -7.20
CA ASP A 347 -29.25 31.47 -7.50
C ASP A 347 -28.33 31.61 -6.27
N ASP A 348 -28.59 32.57 -5.37
CA ASP A 348 -27.95 32.65 -4.03
C ASP A 348 -28.00 31.28 -3.31
N LEU A 349 -29.17 30.62 -3.33
CA LEU A 349 -29.33 29.29 -2.74
C LEU A 349 -28.57 28.21 -3.50
N LYS A 350 -28.50 28.23 -4.84
CA LYS A 350 -27.64 27.30 -5.62
C LYS A 350 -26.16 27.52 -5.33
N GLN A 351 -25.69 28.77 -5.28
CA GLN A 351 -24.30 29.11 -4.99
C GLN A 351 -23.90 28.66 -3.57
N ARG A 352 -24.76 28.88 -2.58
CA ARG A 352 -24.60 28.33 -1.22
C ARG A 352 -24.53 26.81 -1.21
N ILE A 353 -25.45 26.12 -1.91
CA ILE A 353 -25.42 24.65 -2.05
C ILE A 353 -24.10 24.19 -2.71
N ALA A 354 -23.62 24.88 -3.74
CA ALA A 354 -22.37 24.57 -4.42
C ALA A 354 -21.15 24.78 -3.50
N ALA A 355 -21.10 25.86 -2.72
CA ALA A 355 -20.05 26.13 -1.75
C ALA A 355 -20.03 25.09 -0.61
N TRP A 356 -21.20 24.75 -0.07
CA TRP A 356 -21.39 23.70 0.93
C TRP A 356 -21.01 22.31 0.41
N GLY A 357 -21.43 21.98 -0.82
CA GLY A 357 -21.03 20.76 -1.53
C GLY A 357 -19.52 20.69 -1.74
N LYS A 358 -18.88 21.78 -2.21
CA LYS A 358 -17.41 21.92 -2.31
C LYS A 358 -16.71 21.75 -0.95
N ARG A 359 -17.34 22.08 0.19
CA ARG A 359 -16.77 21.85 1.54
C ARG A 359 -16.89 20.39 1.98
N ILE A 360 -18.03 19.73 1.76
CA ILE A 360 -18.19 18.29 2.04
C ILE A 360 -17.27 17.47 1.14
N ARG A 361 -17.26 17.74 -0.17
CA ARG A 361 -16.44 17.05 -1.16
C ARG A 361 -14.95 17.08 -0.79
N ARG A 362 -14.39 18.27 -0.50
CA ARG A 362 -12.99 18.42 -0.04
C ARG A 362 -12.67 17.62 1.22
N TYR A 363 -13.60 17.50 2.16
CA TYR A 363 -13.41 16.66 3.36
C TYR A 363 -13.44 15.16 3.04
N THR A 364 -14.41 14.71 2.24
CA THR A 364 -14.51 13.31 1.81
C THR A 364 -13.28 12.90 1.01
N GLU A 365 -12.84 13.72 0.05
CA GLU A 365 -11.60 13.50 -0.72
C GLU A 365 -10.37 13.46 0.19
N ARG A 366 -10.24 14.38 1.17
CA ARG A 366 -9.13 14.37 2.14
C ARG A 366 -9.13 13.12 3.01
N SER A 367 -10.30 12.66 3.46
CA SER A 367 -10.47 11.45 4.28
C SER A 367 -10.18 10.18 3.49
N THR A 368 -10.77 10.03 2.30
CA THR A 368 -10.52 8.91 1.39
C THR A 368 -9.06 8.86 0.97
N ARG A 369 -8.42 10.00 0.65
CA ARG A 369 -6.98 10.08 0.39
C ARG A 369 -6.15 9.57 1.57
N PHE A 370 -6.41 10.06 2.78
CA PHE A 370 -5.67 9.62 3.97
C PHE A 370 -5.83 8.12 4.19
N ASN A 371 -7.06 7.60 4.06
CA ASN A 371 -7.32 6.18 4.21
C ASN A 371 -6.70 5.32 3.10
N GLN A 372 -6.74 5.75 1.83
CA GLN A 372 -6.15 5.00 0.72
C GLN A 372 -4.62 4.96 0.78
N ASN A 373 -3.95 6.09 1.09
CA ASN A 373 -2.48 6.12 1.18
C ASN A 373 -1.98 5.40 2.44
N ARG A 374 -2.67 5.53 3.58
CA ARG A 374 -2.39 4.75 4.80
C ARG A 374 -2.65 3.26 4.60
N LEU A 375 -3.69 2.89 3.85
CA LEU A 375 -3.94 1.49 3.49
C LEU A 375 -2.83 0.98 2.55
N PHE A 376 -2.42 1.76 1.56
CA PHE A 376 -1.28 1.42 0.69
C PHE A 376 0.01 1.14 1.49
N GLN A 377 0.30 1.94 2.51
CA GLN A 377 1.47 1.73 3.37
C GLN A 377 1.36 0.53 4.32
N SER A 378 0.14 0.11 4.71
CA SER A 378 -0.07 -0.98 5.70
C SER A 378 -0.54 -2.32 5.11
N ASP A 379 -1.17 -2.29 3.93
CA ASP A 379 -1.68 -3.44 3.17
C ASP A 379 -2.02 -3.05 1.71
N GLN A 380 -1.03 -3.11 0.82
CA GLN A 380 -1.23 -2.82 -0.61
C GLN A 380 -2.26 -3.77 -1.25
N LYS A 381 -2.20 -5.07 -0.89
CA LYS A 381 -3.09 -6.10 -1.44
C LYS A 381 -4.56 -5.76 -1.18
N ARG A 382 -4.90 -5.38 0.05
CA ARG A 382 -6.26 -4.99 0.44
C ARG A 382 -6.73 -3.71 -0.25
N LEU A 383 -5.83 -2.79 -0.59
CA LEU A 383 -6.19 -1.66 -1.46
C LEU A 383 -6.50 -2.13 -2.88
N TYR A 384 -5.64 -2.96 -3.49
CA TYR A 384 -5.85 -3.49 -4.84
C TYR A 384 -7.15 -4.29 -4.93
N GLU A 385 -7.44 -5.14 -3.94
CA GLU A 385 -8.72 -5.84 -3.78
C GLU A 385 -9.88 -4.84 -3.76
N SER A 386 -9.79 -3.73 -3.01
CA SER A 386 -10.83 -2.69 -2.97
C SER A 386 -10.99 -1.85 -4.26
N LEU A 387 -9.97 -1.85 -5.14
CA LEU A 387 -9.97 -1.17 -6.44
C LEU A 387 -10.45 -2.10 -7.57
N GLU A 388 -10.16 -3.40 -7.48
CA GLU A 388 -10.77 -4.41 -8.35
C GLU A 388 -12.23 -4.69 -8.00
N ARG A 389 -12.53 -4.67 -6.70
CA ARG A 389 -13.80 -5.06 -6.09
C ARG A 389 -14.22 -3.93 -5.13
N PRO A 390 -15.06 -2.97 -5.56
CA PRO A 390 -15.77 -2.10 -4.63
C PRO A 390 -16.45 -2.99 -3.58
N MET A 391 -16.44 -2.58 -2.30
CA MET A 391 -16.99 -3.39 -1.20
C MET A 391 -18.54 -3.46 -1.20
N VAL A 392 -19.10 -4.02 -2.28
CA VAL A 392 -20.29 -4.87 -2.16
C VAL A 392 -19.86 -6.04 -1.29
N ARG A 393 -20.47 -6.18 -0.11
CA ARG A 393 -20.27 -7.38 0.72
C ARG A 393 -20.85 -8.56 -0.07
N GLY A 394 -20.27 -9.75 0.07
CA GLY A 394 -20.92 -10.96 -0.45
C GLY A 394 -22.30 -11.09 0.19
N THR A 395 -23.34 -10.89 -0.63
CA THR A 395 -24.74 -11.26 -0.33
C THR A 395 -25.14 -12.52 -1.09
N GLY A 396 -24.20 -13.14 -1.83
CA GLY A 396 -24.33 -14.51 -2.26
C GLY A 396 -24.32 -15.45 -1.04
N PRO A 397 -24.98 -16.62 -1.12
CA PRO A 397 -25.07 -17.56 -0.02
C PRO A 397 -23.68 -18.08 0.39
N ALA A 398 -23.43 -18.10 1.70
CA ALA A 398 -22.28 -18.79 2.27
C ALA A 398 -22.50 -20.33 2.18
N PRO A 399 -21.43 -21.13 2.10
CA PRO A 399 -21.54 -22.58 2.23
C PRO A 399 -22.07 -22.94 3.63
N ASN A 400 -22.90 -23.97 3.74
CA ASN A 400 -23.42 -24.43 5.04
C ASN A 400 -22.27 -24.84 5.96
N GLN A 401 -22.29 -24.36 7.20
CA GLN A 401 -21.24 -24.62 8.18
C GLN A 401 -21.12 -26.10 8.54
N ALA A 402 -22.25 -26.82 8.66
CA ALA A 402 -22.26 -28.25 8.96
C ALA A 402 -21.62 -29.05 7.82
N ASP A 403 -22.16 -28.92 6.61
CA ASP A 403 -21.70 -29.63 5.41
C ASP A 403 -20.22 -29.35 5.10
N THR A 404 -19.79 -28.10 5.30
CA THR A 404 -18.38 -27.71 5.15
C THR A 404 -17.48 -28.42 6.15
N ILE A 405 -17.86 -28.47 7.43
CA ILE A 405 -17.09 -29.18 8.46
C ILE A 405 -17.08 -30.68 8.17
N ALA A 406 -18.22 -31.28 7.84
CA ALA A 406 -18.33 -32.70 7.51
C ALA A 406 -17.44 -33.08 6.33
N PHE A 407 -17.50 -32.32 5.23
CA PHE A 407 -16.69 -32.56 4.03
C PHE A 407 -15.17 -32.51 4.31
N TRP A 408 -14.68 -31.46 4.98
CA TRP A 408 -13.26 -31.33 5.28
C TRP A 408 -12.80 -32.27 6.42
N ARG A 409 -13.70 -32.65 7.35
CA ARG A 409 -13.42 -33.64 8.39
C ARG A 409 -13.29 -35.04 7.80
N GLY A 410 -14.21 -35.48 6.94
CA GLY A 410 -14.10 -36.76 6.22
C GLY A 410 -12.83 -36.81 5.36
N LEU A 411 -12.52 -35.72 4.64
CA LEU A 411 -11.28 -35.63 3.90
C LEU A 411 -10.04 -35.81 4.79
N TRP A 412 -9.84 -35.02 5.85
CA TRP A 412 -8.57 -35.07 6.59
C TRP A 412 -8.50 -36.12 7.70
N SER A 413 -9.61 -36.57 8.29
CA SER A 413 -9.57 -37.42 9.50
C SER A 413 -9.42 -38.91 9.22
N GLU A 414 -9.69 -39.34 7.98
CA GLU A 414 -9.53 -40.72 7.54
C GLU A 414 -8.05 -40.98 7.16
N PRO A 415 -7.37 -41.95 7.80
CA PRO A 415 -6.04 -42.34 7.39
C PRO A 415 -6.10 -43.15 6.09
N VAL A 416 -5.17 -42.91 5.18
CA VAL A 416 -4.95 -43.74 4.00
C VAL A 416 -3.49 -44.19 3.99
N ASN A 417 -3.27 -45.46 3.66
CA ASN A 417 -1.95 -46.03 3.49
C ASN A 417 -1.65 -46.24 2.00
N HIS A 418 -0.43 -45.88 1.59
CA HIS A 418 0.11 -46.33 0.30
C HIS A 418 0.36 -47.85 0.32
N SER A 419 0.41 -48.44 -0.86
CA SER A 419 0.97 -49.76 -1.09
C SER A 419 2.29 -49.63 -1.86
N GLU A 420 3.33 -50.32 -1.40
CA GLU A 420 4.53 -50.53 -2.20
C GLU A 420 4.19 -51.36 -3.45
N GLY A 421 4.94 -51.17 -4.53
CA GLY A 421 4.77 -51.94 -5.77
C GLY A 421 6.11 -52.21 -6.46
N PRO A 422 6.14 -52.97 -7.57
CA PRO A 422 7.39 -53.32 -8.25
C PRO A 422 8.22 -52.10 -8.70
N TRP A 423 7.55 -50.97 -8.92
CA TRP A 423 8.19 -49.70 -9.25
C TRP A 423 9.00 -49.10 -8.09
N THR A 424 8.71 -49.44 -6.83
CA THR A 424 9.48 -48.97 -5.67
C THR A 424 10.93 -49.44 -5.75
N GLU A 425 11.18 -50.70 -6.13
CA GLU A 425 12.53 -51.27 -6.25
C GLU A 425 13.36 -50.58 -7.35
N VAL A 426 12.70 -50.21 -8.46
CA VAL A 426 13.31 -49.43 -9.56
C VAL A 426 13.72 -48.02 -9.10
N VAL A 427 12.95 -47.41 -8.19
CA VAL A 427 13.27 -46.09 -7.62
C VAL A 427 14.35 -46.21 -6.54
N ALA A 428 14.26 -47.22 -5.67
CA ALA A 428 15.21 -47.46 -4.58
C ALA A 428 16.62 -47.80 -5.11
N SER A 429 16.71 -48.63 -6.17
CA SER A 429 17.97 -48.96 -6.84
C SER A 429 18.62 -47.74 -7.52
N GLN A 430 17.83 -46.84 -8.14
CA GLN A 430 18.36 -45.57 -8.63
C GLN A 430 18.80 -44.62 -7.51
N CYS A 431 18.14 -44.68 -6.34
CA CYS A 431 18.55 -43.95 -5.15
C CYS A 431 19.73 -44.59 -4.39
N ALA A 432 20.26 -45.74 -4.83
CA ALA A 432 21.36 -46.42 -4.16
C ALA A 432 22.61 -45.54 -4.04
N ASN A 433 22.91 -44.75 -5.08
CA ASN A 433 24.07 -43.85 -5.14
C ASN A 433 23.91 -42.52 -4.39
N VAL A 434 22.72 -42.21 -3.87
CA VAL A 434 22.50 -41.02 -3.03
C VAL A 434 23.28 -41.20 -1.72
N THR A 435 24.07 -40.21 -1.31
CA THR A 435 24.69 -40.23 0.03
C THR A 435 23.62 -40.11 1.12
N PRO A 436 23.81 -40.65 2.34
CA PRO A 436 22.99 -40.26 3.48
C PRO A 436 23.10 -38.75 3.75
N MET A 437 22.04 -38.15 4.27
CA MET A 437 22.06 -36.77 4.75
C MET A 437 22.75 -36.67 6.10
N ASP A 438 23.63 -35.67 6.27
CA ASP A 438 24.30 -35.39 7.55
C ASP A 438 23.30 -35.08 8.68
N PRO A 439 23.58 -35.47 9.94
CA PRO A 439 22.76 -35.11 11.09
C PRO A 439 22.52 -33.60 11.22
N VAL A 440 21.28 -33.20 11.55
CA VAL A 440 20.90 -31.79 11.60
C VAL A 440 21.24 -31.18 12.97
N ILE A 441 22.27 -30.31 12.96
CA ILE A 441 22.57 -29.35 14.03
C ILE A 441 21.97 -27.99 13.65
N ILE A 442 21.13 -27.42 14.53
CA ILE A 442 20.52 -26.10 14.39
C ILE A 442 21.34 -25.05 15.13
N THR A 443 21.75 -24.00 14.41
CA THR A 443 22.52 -22.88 14.97
C THR A 443 21.66 -21.62 15.16
N PRO A 444 22.09 -20.63 15.98
CA PRO A 444 21.43 -19.33 16.05
C PRO A 444 21.36 -18.63 14.68
N ASP A 445 22.35 -18.84 13.80
CA ASP A 445 22.38 -18.29 12.44
C ASP A 445 21.36 -18.94 11.51
N ASP A 446 21.06 -20.24 11.65
CA ASP A 446 19.94 -20.88 10.93
C ASP A 446 18.61 -20.20 11.29
N VAL A 447 18.40 -19.90 12.58
CA VAL A 447 17.20 -19.18 13.07
C VAL A 447 17.18 -17.75 12.54
N ALA A 448 18.29 -17.02 12.65
CA ALA A 448 18.41 -15.65 12.15
C ALA A 448 18.12 -15.58 10.64
N GLU A 449 18.67 -16.49 9.85
CA GLU A 449 18.50 -16.54 8.38
C GLU A 449 17.07 -16.92 7.98
N ALA A 450 16.47 -17.95 8.61
CA ALA A 450 15.08 -18.34 8.37
C ALA A 450 14.11 -17.19 8.71
N VAL A 451 14.31 -16.55 9.86
CA VAL A 451 13.53 -15.39 10.30
C VAL A 451 13.73 -14.19 9.36
N ARG A 452 14.97 -13.90 8.94
CA ARG A 452 15.32 -12.80 8.01
C ARG A 452 14.60 -12.94 6.67
N ARG A 453 14.57 -14.15 6.09
CA ARG A 453 13.88 -14.45 4.82
C ARG A 453 12.35 -14.28 4.90
N ALA A 454 11.75 -14.53 6.07
CA ALA A 454 10.30 -14.51 6.21
C ALA A 454 9.69 -13.08 6.09
N PRO A 455 8.52 -12.90 5.43
CA PRO A 455 7.84 -11.61 5.38
C PRO A 455 7.32 -11.17 6.76
N ASN A 456 7.74 -9.97 7.20
CA ASN A 456 7.49 -9.41 8.55
C ASN A 456 6.05 -9.60 9.05
N TRP A 457 5.06 -9.44 8.17
CA TRP A 457 3.63 -9.48 8.50
C TRP A 457 2.85 -10.65 7.82
N LYS A 458 3.51 -11.77 7.51
CA LYS A 458 2.83 -13.07 7.24
C LYS A 458 1.97 -13.43 8.47
N SER A 459 0.77 -13.98 8.24
CA SER A 459 -0.18 -14.27 9.32
C SER A 459 0.41 -15.24 10.37
N PRO A 460 0.12 -15.01 11.67
CA PRO A 460 0.39 -15.96 12.74
C PRO A 460 -0.57 -17.16 12.69
N GLY A 461 -0.26 -18.21 13.44
CA GLY A 461 -1.20 -19.27 13.80
C GLY A 461 -1.85 -18.98 15.15
N LEU A 462 -1.95 -20.01 16.00
CA LEU A 462 -2.44 -19.89 17.38
C LEU A 462 -1.51 -19.09 18.31
N ASP A 463 -0.23 -19.00 17.98
CA ASP A 463 0.79 -18.20 18.66
C ASP A 463 0.51 -16.68 18.63
N GLY A 464 -0.19 -16.18 17.59
CA GLY A 464 -0.41 -14.75 17.39
C GLY A 464 0.84 -13.94 16.99
N LEU A 465 2.04 -14.50 17.14
CA LEU A 465 3.33 -13.90 16.81
C LEU A 465 3.55 -13.76 15.30
N HIS A 466 3.93 -12.57 14.87
CA HIS A 466 4.35 -12.27 13.49
C HIS A 466 5.88 -12.27 13.41
N HIS A 467 6.46 -12.71 12.29
CA HIS A 467 7.93 -12.77 12.08
C HIS A 467 8.64 -11.42 12.30
N TYR A 468 7.92 -10.28 12.21
CA TYR A 468 8.42 -8.96 12.61
C TYR A 468 9.04 -8.95 14.02
N TRP A 469 8.41 -9.63 14.98
CA TRP A 469 8.87 -9.66 16.37
C TRP A 469 10.13 -10.53 16.51
N LEU A 470 10.16 -11.70 15.85
CA LEU A 470 11.37 -12.54 15.81
C LEU A 470 12.55 -11.82 15.13
N LYS A 471 12.32 -10.95 14.14
CA LYS A 471 13.37 -10.09 13.54
C LYS A 471 13.85 -8.97 14.46
N GLY A 472 13.07 -8.59 15.46
CA GLY A 472 13.34 -7.49 16.37
C GLY A 472 13.97 -7.94 17.69
N PHE A 473 13.55 -9.10 18.20
CA PHE A 473 14.04 -9.72 19.43
C PHE A 473 15.15 -10.73 19.12
N VAL A 474 16.27 -10.25 18.57
CA VAL A 474 17.40 -11.10 18.13
C VAL A 474 17.97 -12.00 19.22
N VAL A 475 17.87 -11.60 20.50
CA VAL A 475 18.31 -12.42 21.65
C VAL A 475 17.57 -13.76 21.75
N CYS A 476 16.39 -13.93 21.15
CA CYS A 476 15.70 -15.22 21.16
C CYS A 476 16.26 -16.24 20.17
N HIS A 477 17.16 -15.85 19.25
CA HIS A 477 17.65 -16.77 18.21
C HIS A 477 18.49 -17.90 18.80
N ALA A 478 19.28 -17.64 19.84
CA ALA A 478 20.05 -18.66 20.54
C ALA A 478 19.16 -19.63 21.33
N VAL A 479 18.19 -19.11 22.08
CA VAL A 479 17.23 -19.93 22.87
C VAL A 479 16.34 -20.77 21.96
N LEU A 480 15.85 -20.20 20.85
CA LEU A 480 15.11 -20.96 19.84
C LEU A 480 15.97 -22.01 19.15
N ALA A 481 17.24 -21.75 18.85
CA ALA A 481 18.14 -22.76 18.28
C ALA A 481 18.32 -23.96 19.22
N ARG A 482 18.60 -23.70 20.50
CA ARG A 482 18.66 -24.74 21.55
C ARG A 482 17.34 -25.53 21.62
N GLN A 483 16.21 -24.85 21.81
CA GLN A 483 14.90 -25.50 21.97
C GLN A 483 14.41 -26.21 20.69
N PHE A 484 14.88 -25.80 19.51
CA PHE A 484 14.64 -26.51 18.25
C PHE A 484 15.49 -27.77 18.12
N GLN A 485 16.73 -27.78 18.61
CA GLN A 485 17.55 -28.99 18.68
C GLN A 485 16.95 -29.98 19.69
N GLU A 486 16.60 -29.52 20.90
CA GLU A 486 15.93 -30.32 21.92
C GLU A 486 14.65 -30.98 21.37
N ALA A 487 13.84 -30.24 20.60
CA ALA A 487 12.64 -30.77 19.96
C ALA A 487 12.91 -31.82 18.86
N LEU A 488 14.00 -31.66 18.07
CA LEU A 488 14.45 -32.66 17.10
C LEU A 488 14.90 -33.94 17.82
N ASP A 489 15.79 -33.81 18.79
CA ASP A 489 16.44 -34.94 19.48
C ASP A 489 15.41 -35.75 20.29
N GLN A 490 14.48 -35.07 20.96
CA GLN A 490 13.34 -35.69 21.66
C GLN A 490 12.22 -36.14 20.70
N LYS A 491 12.32 -35.82 19.39
CA LYS A 491 11.36 -36.17 18.34
C LYS A 491 9.93 -35.72 18.67
N SER A 492 9.78 -34.60 19.38
CA SER A 492 8.53 -34.18 20.04
C SER A 492 8.34 -32.66 19.98
N LEU A 493 7.08 -32.22 20.00
CA LEU A 493 6.73 -30.81 19.97
C LEU A 493 5.39 -30.57 20.70
N PRO A 494 5.22 -29.45 21.44
CA PRO A 494 3.93 -29.12 22.04
C PRO A 494 2.81 -28.94 21.02
N SER A 495 1.59 -29.40 21.36
CA SER A 495 0.41 -29.40 20.48
C SER A 495 0.03 -28.03 19.92
N LEU A 496 0.35 -26.94 20.65
CA LEU A 496 0.25 -25.56 20.16
C LEU A 496 0.91 -25.37 18.79
N PHE A 497 2.08 -25.99 18.57
CA PHE A 497 2.88 -25.80 17.36
C PHE A 497 2.45 -26.73 16.21
N THR A 498 1.85 -27.88 16.50
CA THR A 498 1.29 -28.82 15.51
C THR A 498 -0.18 -28.54 15.14
N THR A 499 -0.85 -27.58 15.80
CA THR A 499 -2.21 -27.12 15.44
C THR A 499 -2.21 -25.85 14.57
N GLY A 500 -2.90 -25.91 13.43
CA GLY A 500 -3.09 -24.78 12.50
C GLY A 500 -4.47 -24.10 12.56
N ILE A 501 -4.56 -22.89 11.98
CA ILE A 501 -5.82 -22.20 11.72
C ILE A 501 -6.07 -22.17 10.20
N THR A 502 -7.00 -22.99 9.71
CA THR A 502 -7.27 -23.12 8.28
C THR A 502 -8.40 -22.19 7.84
N HIS A 503 -8.06 -21.23 6.97
CA HIS A 503 -9.00 -20.32 6.34
C HIS A 503 -9.44 -20.85 4.98
N LEU A 504 -10.75 -21.04 4.81
CA LEU A 504 -11.33 -21.45 3.53
C LEU A 504 -11.43 -20.25 2.58
N VAL A 505 -10.68 -20.29 1.47
CA VAL A 505 -10.66 -19.27 0.42
C VAL A 505 -11.40 -19.80 -0.81
N PRO A 506 -12.51 -19.19 -1.26
CA PRO A 506 -13.23 -19.66 -2.45
C PRO A 506 -12.38 -19.51 -3.72
N LYS A 507 -12.42 -20.52 -4.61
CA LYS A 507 -11.89 -20.41 -5.98
C LYS A 507 -12.73 -19.41 -6.78
N ASP A 508 -14.05 -19.57 -6.73
CA ASP A 508 -15.04 -18.77 -7.46
C ASP A 508 -15.95 -18.02 -6.47
N ARG A 509 -16.35 -16.79 -6.83
CA ARG A 509 -16.89 -15.81 -5.86
C ARG A 509 -18.14 -16.25 -5.10
N ASP A 510 -19.02 -16.99 -5.77
CA ASP A 510 -20.41 -17.20 -5.35
C ASP A 510 -20.73 -18.69 -5.17
N SER A 511 -19.69 -19.50 -4.87
CA SER A 511 -19.83 -20.95 -4.72
C SER A 511 -20.16 -21.37 -3.28
N THR A 512 -21.25 -22.13 -3.14
CA THR A 512 -21.68 -22.80 -1.89
C THR A 512 -21.07 -24.18 -1.68
N ASP A 513 -20.33 -24.70 -2.65
CA ASP A 513 -19.75 -26.05 -2.68
C ASP A 513 -18.40 -26.09 -1.92
N PRO A 514 -18.28 -26.83 -0.80
CA PRO A 514 -17.05 -26.93 -0.02
C PRO A 514 -15.83 -27.42 -0.83
N SER A 515 -16.02 -28.21 -1.90
CA SER A 515 -14.94 -28.72 -2.75
C SER A 515 -14.23 -27.60 -3.54
N LYS A 516 -14.93 -26.49 -3.78
CA LYS A 516 -14.46 -25.32 -4.52
C LYS A 516 -13.77 -24.28 -3.63
N TYR A 517 -13.54 -24.57 -2.36
CA TYR A 517 -12.66 -23.81 -1.49
C TYR A 517 -11.22 -24.36 -1.51
N ARG A 518 -10.24 -23.48 -1.36
CA ARG A 518 -8.84 -23.81 -1.05
C ARG A 518 -8.64 -23.64 0.47
N PRO A 519 -8.16 -24.65 1.20
CA PRO A 519 -7.86 -24.55 2.62
C PRO A 519 -6.46 -23.93 2.79
N ILE A 520 -6.35 -22.75 3.39
CA ILE A 520 -5.06 -22.09 3.63
C ILE A 520 -4.76 -22.09 5.13
N THR A 521 -3.81 -22.92 5.55
CA THR A 521 -3.46 -23.11 6.97
C THR A 521 -2.45 -22.07 7.44
N CYS A 522 -2.89 -21.20 8.35
CA CYS A 522 -2.01 -20.35 9.14
C CYS A 522 -1.48 -21.16 10.32
N LEU A 523 -0.29 -21.75 10.13
CA LEU A 523 0.49 -22.41 11.18
C LEU A 523 1.22 -21.40 12.09
N PRO A 524 1.64 -21.78 13.30
CA PRO A 524 2.44 -20.94 14.19
C PRO A 524 3.77 -20.49 13.58
N THR A 525 4.21 -19.28 13.92
CA THR A 525 5.43 -18.62 13.44
C THR A 525 6.71 -19.24 13.98
N ILE A 526 6.70 -19.73 15.22
CA ILE A 526 7.80 -20.54 15.76
C ILE A 526 7.93 -21.86 14.95
N TYR A 527 6.83 -22.60 14.76
CA TYR A 527 6.80 -23.82 13.92
C TYR A 527 7.31 -23.59 12.49
N LYS A 528 6.78 -22.58 11.78
CA LYS A 528 7.22 -22.22 10.41
C LYS A 528 8.68 -21.79 10.33
N THR A 529 9.30 -21.39 11.45
CA THR A 529 10.74 -21.06 11.50
C THR A 529 11.55 -22.36 11.53
N LEU A 530 11.21 -23.30 12.42
CA LEU A 530 11.82 -24.63 12.46
C LEU A 530 11.65 -25.38 11.13
N THR A 531 10.43 -25.46 10.58
CA THR A 531 10.23 -26.13 9.27
C THR A 531 10.94 -25.40 8.12
N SER A 532 11.21 -24.10 8.22
CA SER A 532 12.02 -23.38 7.23
C SER A 532 13.51 -23.73 7.33
N ILE A 533 14.03 -24.03 8.52
CA ILE A 533 15.41 -24.51 8.71
C ILE A 533 15.53 -25.93 8.14
N LEU A 534 14.62 -26.83 8.52
CA LEU A 534 14.58 -28.21 7.99
C LEU A 534 14.41 -28.23 6.47
N SER A 535 13.52 -27.41 5.92
CA SER A 535 13.33 -27.23 4.47
C SER A 535 14.61 -26.77 3.78
N ALA A 536 15.39 -25.86 4.38
CA ALA A 536 16.69 -25.44 3.83
C ALA A 536 17.76 -26.55 3.89
N ARG A 537 17.81 -27.31 5.00
CA ARG A 537 18.75 -28.44 5.17
C ARG A 537 18.44 -29.58 4.19
N ILE A 538 17.18 -30.00 4.09
CA ILE A 538 16.71 -31.00 3.11
C ILE A 538 16.95 -30.50 1.68
N THR A 539 16.65 -29.24 1.36
CA THR A 539 16.90 -28.70 0.01
C THR A 539 18.39 -28.71 -0.36
N ARG A 540 19.30 -28.47 0.60
CA ARG A 540 20.75 -28.59 0.37
C ARG A 540 21.15 -30.04 0.05
N HIS A 541 20.65 -31.00 0.81
CA HIS A 541 20.87 -32.44 0.59
C HIS A 541 20.45 -32.89 -0.81
N LEU A 542 19.22 -32.58 -1.19
CA LEU A 542 18.64 -32.93 -2.49
C LEU A 542 19.39 -32.32 -3.68
N ASN A 543 19.86 -31.07 -3.55
CA ASN A 543 20.63 -30.40 -4.59
C ASN A 543 22.03 -31.01 -4.74
N SER A 544 22.68 -31.35 -3.63
CA SER A 544 24.03 -31.94 -3.62
C SER A 544 24.05 -33.32 -4.27
N ASN A 545 23.01 -34.13 -3.99
CA ASN A 545 22.81 -35.46 -4.57
C ASN A 545 22.02 -35.45 -5.91
N GLN A 546 21.70 -34.27 -6.47
CA GLN A 546 20.90 -34.09 -7.71
C GLN A 546 19.56 -34.88 -7.77
N VAL A 547 18.92 -35.10 -6.62
CA VAL A 547 17.77 -36.02 -6.45
C VAL A 547 16.51 -35.60 -7.22
N MET A 548 16.29 -34.29 -7.36
CA MET A 548 15.10 -33.77 -8.04
C MET A 548 15.23 -33.89 -9.57
N SER A 549 14.27 -34.54 -10.23
CA SER A 549 14.22 -34.62 -11.69
C SER A 549 14.23 -33.22 -12.32
N ARG A 550 14.96 -33.11 -13.43
CA ARG A 550 15.06 -31.89 -14.25
C ARG A 550 13.71 -31.49 -14.87
N ALA A 551 12.75 -32.42 -14.95
CA ALA A 551 11.39 -32.16 -15.38
C ALA A 551 10.53 -31.46 -14.32
N GLN A 552 10.88 -31.53 -13.02
CA GLN A 552 10.20 -30.78 -11.96
C GLN A 552 10.70 -29.33 -11.92
N ASN A 553 9.81 -28.41 -12.30
CA ASN A 553 10.06 -26.96 -12.33
C ASN A 553 9.41 -26.23 -11.14
N GLY A 554 8.56 -26.92 -10.35
CA GLY A 554 8.09 -26.48 -9.04
C GLY A 554 9.19 -26.62 -7.98
N CYS A 555 9.17 -25.76 -6.96
CA CYS A 555 10.13 -25.68 -5.84
C CYS A 555 11.64 -25.56 -6.17
N ARG A 556 12.05 -25.63 -7.44
CA ARG A 556 13.47 -25.64 -7.83
C ARG A 556 14.13 -24.26 -7.70
N GLY A 557 15.17 -24.18 -6.87
CA GLY A 557 16.00 -22.99 -6.73
C GLY A 557 16.66 -22.57 -8.06
N GLY A 558 16.77 -21.27 -8.31
CA GLY A 558 17.45 -20.71 -9.49
C GLY A 558 16.73 -20.87 -10.83
N GLY A 559 15.61 -21.60 -10.92
CA GLY A 559 14.82 -21.74 -12.14
C GLY A 559 14.02 -20.48 -12.52
N ARG A 560 13.39 -20.47 -13.71
CA ARG A 560 12.56 -19.32 -14.17
C ARG A 560 11.06 -19.45 -13.85
N GLY A 561 10.70 -20.33 -12.91
CA GLY A 561 9.32 -20.63 -12.56
C GLY A 561 8.54 -21.16 -13.76
N THR A 562 7.25 -20.84 -13.87
CA THR A 562 6.36 -21.34 -14.95
C THR A 562 6.83 -21.00 -16.37
N LYS A 563 7.67 -19.97 -16.56
CA LYS A 563 8.19 -19.58 -17.88
C LYS A 563 9.10 -20.62 -18.52
N GLU A 564 9.80 -21.42 -17.70
CA GLU A 564 10.72 -22.43 -18.17
C GLU A 564 10.01 -23.62 -18.85
N PRO A 565 9.06 -24.33 -18.21
CA PRO A 565 8.28 -25.37 -18.89
C PRO A 565 7.42 -24.80 -20.02
N LEU A 566 6.87 -23.58 -19.90
CA LEU A 566 6.12 -22.93 -21.00
C LEU A 566 6.98 -22.68 -22.25
N LEU A 567 8.27 -22.35 -22.10
CA LEU A 567 9.19 -22.19 -23.24
C LEU A 567 9.55 -23.53 -23.88
N ILE A 568 9.87 -24.54 -23.06
CA ILE A 568 10.21 -25.89 -23.54
C ILE A 568 9.03 -26.47 -24.34
N ASP A 569 7.81 -26.37 -23.78
CA ASP A 569 6.56 -26.77 -24.42
C ASP A 569 6.29 -25.98 -25.72
N ALA A 570 6.53 -24.67 -25.72
CA ALA A 570 6.40 -23.84 -26.92
C ALA A 570 7.42 -24.20 -28.02
N VAL A 571 8.63 -24.69 -27.66
CA VAL A 571 9.59 -25.26 -28.62
C VAL A 571 9.05 -26.58 -29.16
N ILE A 572 8.59 -27.51 -28.31
CA ILE A 572 8.04 -28.82 -28.72
C ILE A 572 6.89 -28.63 -29.71
N GLY A 573 5.86 -27.87 -29.35
CA GLY A 573 4.68 -27.65 -30.22
C GLY A 573 5.03 -26.99 -31.56
N LYS A 574 5.97 -26.04 -31.56
CA LYS A 574 6.43 -25.36 -32.80
C LYS A 574 7.35 -26.24 -33.66
N VAL A 575 8.17 -27.12 -33.07
CA VAL A 575 8.92 -28.17 -33.79
C VAL A 575 7.96 -29.16 -34.44
N VAL A 576 6.95 -29.64 -33.71
CA VAL A 576 5.93 -30.57 -34.21
C VAL A 576 5.19 -29.99 -35.41
N LYS A 577 4.71 -28.73 -35.30
CA LYS A 577 4.01 -28.03 -36.38
C LYS A 577 4.90 -27.74 -37.60
N ARG A 578 6.14 -27.26 -37.39
CA ARG A 578 7.09 -26.93 -38.48
C ARG A 578 7.52 -28.18 -39.25
N ASN A 579 7.87 -29.25 -38.53
CA ASN A 579 8.47 -30.45 -39.13
C ASN A 579 7.43 -31.52 -39.49
N ARG A 580 6.13 -31.20 -39.42
CA ARG A 580 4.99 -32.11 -39.68
C ARG A 580 5.12 -33.45 -38.95
N ARG A 581 5.46 -33.41 -37.66
CA ARG A 581 5.65 -34.61 -36.84
C ARG A 581 4.36 -34.99 -36.11
N ASN A 582 4.33 -36.22 -35.59
CA ASN A 582 3.29 -36.66 -34.69
C ASN A 582 3.67 -36.32 -33.23
N LEU A 583 2.67 -35.99 -32.41
CA LEU A 583 2.77 -35.80 -30.97
C LEU A 583 1.47 -36.25 -30.33
N SER A 584 1.55 -37.02 -29.25
CA SER A 584 0.45 -37.19 -28.30
C SER A 584 0.88 -36.56 -26.99
N ALA A 585 0.01 -35.76 -26.37
CA ALA A 585 0.28 -35.12 -25.08
C ALA A 585 -0.94 -35.25 -24.15
N ALA A 586 -0.70 -35.25 -22.85
CA ALA A 586 -1.76 -35.23 -21.85
C ALA A 586 -1.45 -34.20 -20.75
N TRP A 587 -2.45 -33.48 -20.28
CA TRP A 587 -2.41 -32.68 -19.05
C TRP A 587 -3.14 -33.45 -17.95
N ILE A 588 -2.50 -33.59 -16.80
CA ILE A 588 -2.99 -34.35 -15.63
C ILE A 588 -2.98 -33.43 -14.40
N ASP A 589 -4.08 -33.43 -13.66
CA ASP A 589 -4.28 -32.71 -12.39
C ASP A 589 -4.66 -33.73 -11.29
N TYR A 590 -4.15 -33.53 -10.07
CA TYR A 590 -4.48 -34.37 -8.92
C TYR A 590 -5.62 -33.79 -8.07
N LYS A 591 -6.62 -34.63 -7.77
CA LYS A 591 -7.80 -34.25 -7.00
C LYS A 591 -7.42 -33.89 -5.56
N LYS A 592 -7.36 -32.56 -5.32
CA LYS A 592 -6.93 -31.93 -4.06
C LYS A 592 -5.52 -32.35 -3.62
N ALA A 593 -4.58 -32.46 -4.56
CA ALA A 593 -3.23 -33.01 -4.37
C ALA A 593 -2.61 -32.88 -2.95
N PHE A 594 -2.45 -31.65 -2.45
CA PHE A 594 -1.90 -31.35 -1.11
C PHE A 594 -2.71 -31.93 0.05
N ASP A 595 -4.03 -32.02 -0.04
CA ASP A 595 -4.92 -32.53 1.00
C ASP A 595 -5.01 -34.08 1.01
N SER A 596 -4.53 -34.75 -0.04
CA SER A 596 -4.80 -36.17 -0.29
C SER A 596 -3.63 -37.12 0.03
N VAL A 597 -2.38 -36.65 0.06
CA VAL A 597 -1.17 -37.51 0.13
C VAL A 597 -1.14 -38.37 1.42
N PRO A 598 -0.97 -39.71 1.33
CA PRO A 598 -0.78 -40.57 2.51
C PRO A 598 0.41 -40.16 3.39
N HIS A 599 0.20 -40.09 4.70
CA HIS A 599 1.29 -39.83 5.66
C HIS A 599 2.36 -40.93 5.65
N THR A 600 1.97 -42.19 5.39
CA THR A 600 2.94 -43.29 5.23
C THR A 600 3.82 -43.11 4.00
N TRP A 601 3.29 -42.58 2.90
CA TRP A 601 4.09 -42.25 1.71
C TRP A 601 5.03 -41.06 1.98
N LEU A 602 4.53 -40.02 2.65
CA LEU A 602 5.35 -38.86 3.04
C LEU A 602 6.54 -39.26 3.93
N LYS A 603 6.38 -40.24 4.84
CA LYS A 603 7.51 -40.85 5.57
C LYS A 603 8.43 -41.60 4.61
N ARG A 604 7.88 -42.55 3.84
CA ARG A 604 8.62 -43.47 2.95
C ARG A 604 9.53 -42.75 1.96
N VAL A 605 9.05 -41.66 1.37
CA VAL A 605 9.78 -40.81 0.43
C VAL A 605 11.04 -40.18 1.03
N LEU A 606 11.02 -39.81 2.31
CA LEU A 606 12.21 -39.25 2.98
C LEU A 606 13.28 -40.33 3.22
N GLU A 607 12.88 -41.59 3.38
CA GLU A 607 13.80 -42.73 3.52
C GLU A 607 14.47 -43.09 2.19
N LEU A 608 13.69 -43.15 1.10
CA LEU A 608 14.19 -43.43 -0.25
C LEU A 608 15.28 -42.44 -0.66
N TYR A 609 15.12 -41.16 -0.30
CA TYR A 609 16.11 -40.11 -0.55
C TYR A 609 17.13 -39.91 0.60
N LYS A 610 17.21 -40.88 1.52
CA LYS A 610 18.19 -40.97 2.61
C LYS A 610 18.31 -39.69 3.46
N VAL A 611 17.19 -39.03 3.72
CA VAL A 611 17.10 -37.93 4.69
C VAL A 611 17.41 -38.47 6.09
N ASP A 612 18.01 -37.62 6.93
CA ASP A 612 18.38 -37.94 8.31
C ASP A 612 17.24 -38.60 9.10
N CYS A 613 17.58 -39.60 9.93
CA CYS A 613 16.62 -40.38 10.69
C CYS A 613 15.96 -39.55 11.81
N THR A 614 16.68 -38.63 12.46
CA THR A 614 16.11 -37.77 13.50
C THR A 614 15.09 -36.80 12.91
N VAL A 615 15.39 -36.18 11.76
CA VAL A 615 14.42 -35.36 11.00
C VAL A 615 13.23 -36.18 10.52
N ARG A 616 13.43 -37.39 9.98
CA ARG A 616 12.34 -38.30 9.56
C ARG A 616 11.39 -38.63 10.70
N ASP A 617 11.94 -39.01 11.86
CA ASP A 617 11.15 -39.38 13.03
C ASP A 617 10.41 -38.18 13.61
N PHE A 618 11.09 -37.03 13.78
CA PHE A 618 10.49 -35.80 14.26
C PHE A 618 9.31 -35.35 13.38
N LEU A 619 9.52 -35.28 12.06
CA LEU A 619 8.44 -34.96 11.10
C LEU A 619 7.33 -36.03 11.17
N GLY A 620 7.70 -37.29 11.33
CA GLY A 620 6.79 -38.41 11.45
C GLY A 620 5.95 -38.44 12.73
N GLN A 621 6.43 -37.82 13.81
CA GLN A 621 5.70 -37.60 15.07
C GLN A 621 4.82 -36.34 14.98
N CYS A 622 5.36 -35.24 14.43
CA CYS A 622 4.58 -34.02 14.15
C CYS A 622 3.33 -34.34 13.33
N MET A 623 3.46 -35.11 12.24
CA MET A 623 2.32 -35.55 11.41
C MET A 623 1.22 -36.26 12.22
N GLY A 624 1.59 -37.12 13.18
CA GLY A 624 0.62 -37.83 14.03
C GLY A 624 -0.18 -36.92 14.98
N GLN A 625 0.35 -35.73 15.28
CA GLN A 625 -0.31 -34.71 16.11
C GLN A 625 -1.05 -33.63 15.31
N TRP A 626 -0.83 -33.54 13.99
CA TRP A 626 -1.34 -32.44 13.17
C TRP A 626 -2.86 -32.29 13.28
N SER A 627 -3.30 -31.05 13.52
CA SER A 627 -4.72 -30.72 13.65
C SER A 627 -5.02 -29.29 13.19
N THR A 628 -6.29 -28.97 12.93
CA THR A 628 -6.71 -27.64 12.51
C THR A 628 -8.05 -27.20 13.09
N ILE A 629 -8.14 -25.90 13.36
CA ILE A 629 -9.39 -25.15 13.49
C ILE A 629 -9.82 -24.70 12.09
N LEU A 630 -11.10 -24.85 11.72
CA LEU A 630 -11.67 -24.29 10.48
C LEU A 630 -12.23 -22.88 10.68
N CYS A 631 -11.99 -22.00 9.71
CA CYS A 631 -12.46 -20.61 9.69
C CYS A 631 -12.99 -20.20 8.30
N HIS A 632 -14.13 -19.51 8.26
CA HIS A 632 -14.68 -18.87 7.05
C HIS A 632 -14.80 -17.36 7.27
N LEU A 633 -14.41 -16.54 6.28
CA LEU A 633 -14.37 -15.07 6.32
C LEU A 633 -13.62 -14.39 7.51
N GLY A 634 -13.02 -15.18 8.41
CA GLY A 634 -12.34 -14.72 9.62
C GLY A 634 -13.02 -15.13 10.94
N GLU A 635 -14.14 -15.84 10.86
CA GLU A 635 -14.90 -16.37 12.00
C GLU A 635 -14.66 -17.89 12.12
N ARG A 636 -14.58 -18.42 13.35
CA ARG A 636 -14.33 -19.85 13.61
C ARG A 636 -15.60 -20.65 13.32
N MET A 637 -15.45 -21.73 12.56
CA MET A 637 -16.54 -22.68 12.24
C MET A 637 -16.58 -23.86 13.22
N THR A 638 -15.42 -24.21 13.78
CA THR A 638 -15.26 -25.27 14.79
C THR A 638 -15.15 -24.65 16.18
N ALA A 639 -15.78 -25.26 17.18
CA ALA A 639 -15.56 -24.94 18.59
C ALA A 639 -14.11 -25.23 19.00
N ALA A 640 -13.61 -24.62 20.08
CA ALA A 640 -12.21 -24.75 20.48
C ALA A 640 -11.85 -26.21 20.80
N GLU A 641 -12.74 -26.95 21.45
CA GLU A 641 -12.54 -28.37 21.80
C GLU A 641 -12.53 -29.30 20.57
N ASN A 642 -13.04 -28.85 19.42
CA ASN A 642 -13.43 -29.69 18.28
C ASN A 642 -12.49 -29.55 17.05
N HIS A 643 -11.18 -29.58 17.29
CA HIS A 643 -10.15 -29.60 16.24
C HIS A 643 -10.33 -30.81 15.30
N ILE A 644 -10.10 -30.60 14.00
CA ILE A 644 -10.02 -31.69 13.01
C ILE A 644 -8.58 -32.20 12.99
N ARG A 645 -8.37 -33.51 13.20
CA ARG A 645 -7.04 -34.14 13.03
C ARG A 645 -6.74 -34.36 11.55
N ILE A 646 -5.47 -34.21 11.17
CA ILE A 646 -4.97 -34.44 9.82
C ILE A 646 -4.26 -35.79 9.79
N ARG A 647 -4.85 -36.80 9.14
CA ARG A 647 -4.29 -38.16 8.97
C ARG A 647 -3.90 -38.50 7.52
N ARG A 648 -4.28 -37.64 6.57
CA ARG A 648 -3.73 -37.57 5.20
C ARG A 648 -3.64 -36.11 4.76
N GLY A 649 -2.76 -35.84 3.80
CA GLY A 649 -2.46 -34.50 3.32
C GLY A 649 -1.40 -33.75 4.15
N ILE A 650 -0.98 -32.61 3.60
CA ILE A 650 0.13 -31.79 4.09
C ILE A 650 -0.29 -30.31 4.15
N PHE A 651 0.15 -29.57 5.17
CA PHE A 651 -0.40 -28.23 5.43
C PHE A 651 -0.11 -27.19 4.32
N GLN A 652 -1.18 -26.66 3.73
CA GLN A 652 -1.15 -25.60 2.71
C GLN A 652 -0.85 -24.22 3.34
N GLY A 653 0.42 -23.98 3.69
CA GLY A 653 0.91 -22.70 4.24
C GLY A 653 2.27 -22.74 4.95
N ASP A 654 2.77 -23.95 5.20
CA ASP A 654 4.08 -24.23 5.78
C ASP A 654 5.27 -23.91 4.84
N CYS A 655 6.49 -23.96 5.39
CA CYS A 655 7.75 -23.75 4.68
C CYS A 655 8.39 -25.04 4.13
N LEU A 656 8.07 -26.22 4.68
CA LEU A 656 8.55 -27.53 4.22
C LEU A 656 7.57 -28.21 3.24
N SER A 657 6.25 -28.05 3.45
CA SER A 657 5.22 -28.69 2.61
C SER A 657 5.47 -28.65 1.09
N PRO A 658 5.89 -27.53 0.47
CA PRO A 658 6.01 -27.46 -0.99
C PRO A 658 7.10 -28.39 -1.55
N ILE A 659 8.28 -28.45 -0.93
CA ILE A 659 9.37 -29.33 -1.39
C ILE A 659 9.06 -30.80 -1.05
N TRP A 660 8.49 -31.08 0.13
CA TRP A 660 8.10 -32.43 0.53
C TRP A 660 6.99 -33.01 -0.38
N PHE A 661 6.04 -32.18 -0.81
CA PHE A 661 5.07 -32.54 -1.84
C PHE A 661 5.74 -32.84 -3.19
N CYS A 662 6.67 -32.01 -3.65
CA CYS A 662 7.42 -32.27 -4.89
C CYS A 662 8.22 -33.58 -4.82
N LEU A 663 8.80 -33.91 -3.66
CA LEU A 663 9.46 -35.21 -3.45
C LEU A 663 8.49 -36.39 -3.59
N SER A 664 7.26 -36.26 -3.10
CA SER A 664 6.26 -37.35 -3.19
C SER A 664 5.78 -37.68 -4.60
N LEU A 665 6.06 -36.82 -5.58
CA LEU A 665 5.81 -37.07 -7.02
C LEU A 665 7.09 -37.33 -7.83
N ASN A 666 8.28 -37.05 -7.28
CA ASN A 666 9.56 -37.25 -7.96
C ASN A 666 9.83 -38.70 -8.41
N PRO A 667 9.38 -39.77 -7.71
CA PRO A 667 9.46 -41.15 -8.21
C PRO A 667 8.72 -41.37 -9.53
N LEU A 668 7.60 -40.67 -9.78
CA LEU A 668 6.91 -40.77 -11.07
C LEU A 668 7.77 -40.20 -12.20
N SER A 669 8.53 -39.12 -11.97
CA SER A 669 9.49 -38.62 -12.95
C SER A 669 10.52 -39.69 -13.32
N THR A 670 11.07 -40.38 -12.32
CA THR A 670 12.01 -41.49 -12.50
C THR A 670 11.45 -42.62 -13.38
N LEU A 671 10.20 -43.03 -13.14
CA LEU A 671 9.53 -44.09 -13.91
C LEU A 671 9.20 -43.65 -15.34
N LEU A 672 8.71 -42.42 -15.52
CA LEU A 672 8.41 -41.86 -16.84
C LEU A 672 9.68 -41.71 -17.68
N GLU A 673 10.79 -41.25 -17.10
CA GLU A 673 12.10 -41.16 -17.77
C GLU A 673 12.69 -42.55 -18.08
N GLY A 674 12.58 -43.51 -17.14
CA GLY A 674 13.02 -44.90 -17.32
C GLY A 674 12.25 -45.70 -18.37
N SER A 675 11.00 -45.32 -18.69
CA SER A 675 10.14 -46.01 -19.67
C SER A 675 10.70 -46.14 -21.09
N GLY A 676 11.73 -45.35 -21.43
CA GLY A 676 12.27 -45.27 -22.79
C GLY A 676 11.31 -44.65 -23.82
N ARG A 677 10.12 -44.17 -23.43
CA ARG A 677 9.15 -43.49 -24.30
C ARG A 677 9.43 -41.97 -24.32
N GLY A 678 8.43 -41.16 -24.67
CA GLY A 678 8.59 -39.70 -24.79
C GLY A 678 8.62 -39.15 -26.23
N PHE A 679 8.82 -37.84 -26.35
CA PHE A 679 9.02 -37.13 -27.61
C PHE A 679 10.47 -36.65 -27.76
N GLN A 680 11.18 -37.09 -28.81
CA GLN A 680 12.52 -36.57 -29.12
C GLN A 680 12.44 -35.23 -29.86
N LEU A 681 13.13 -34.19 -29.37
CA LEU A 681 13.18 -32.88 -30.03
C LEU A 681 13.86 -32.94 -31.40
N ARG A 682 15.05 -33.56 -31.46
CA ARG A 682 15.80 -33.86 -32.71
C ARG A 682 16.12 -35.35 -32.82
N ARG A 683 16.47 -35.82 -34.02
CA ARG A 683 16.96 -37.19 -34.25
C ARG A 683 18.25 -37.39 -33.46
N GLY A 684 18.37 -38.50 -32.71
CA GLY A 684 19.50 -38.72 -31.79
C GLY A 684 19.61 -37.71 -30.64
N GLY A 685 18.49 -37.05 -30.29
CA GLY A 685 18.39 -36.17 -29.13
C GLY A 685 17.66 -36.80 -27.94
N THR A 686 17.70 -36.10 -26.81
CA THR A 686 17.02 -36.42 -25.55
C THR A 686 15.53 -36.65 -25.78
N LYS A 687 14.97 -37.69 -25.16
CA LYS A 687 13.52 -37.93 -25.10
C LYS A 687 12.92 -37.06 -23.99
N VAL A 688 11.95 -36.21 -24.34
CA VAL A 688 11.16 -35.46 -23.36
C VAL A 688 9.91 -36.27 -23.06
N THR A 689 9.82 -36.85 -21.86
CA THR A 689 8.69 -37.69 -21.43
C THR A 689 7.59 -36.86 -20.78
N HIS A 690 7.97 -35.86 -19.98
CA HIS A 690 7.04 -35.03 -19.23
C HIS A 690 7.63 -33.67 -18.80
N LEU A 691 6.77 -32.79 -18.31
CA LEU A 691 7.10 -31.59 -17.55
C LEU A 691 6.17 -31.49 -16.33
N PHE A 692 6.76 -31.26 -15.16
CA PHE A 692 6.04 -30.98 -13.91
C PHE A 692 6.19 -29.52 -13.50
N TYR A 693 5.15 -28.97 -12.88
CA TYR A 693 5.23 -27.76 -12.07
C TYR A 693 4.34 -27.92 -10.82
N MET A 694 4.94 -28.33 -9.69
CA MET A 694 4.19 -28.81 -8.52
C MET A 694 3.37 -30.06 -8.88
N ASP A 695 2.04 -29.96 -8.80
CA ASP A 695 1.03 -30.95 -9.16
C ASP A 695 0.58 -30.89 -10.64
N ASP A 696 0.83 -29.78 -11.36
CA ASP A 696 0.55 -29.67 -12.80
C ASP A 696 1.51 -30.58 -13.60
N LEU A 697 1.01 -31.69 -14.16
CA LEU A 697 1.79 -32.63 -15.00
C LEU A 697 1.38 -32.52 -16.47
N LYS A 698 2.35 -32.39 -17.38
CA LYS A 698 2.16 -32.51 -18.83
C LYS A 698 3.04 -33.62 -19.40
N LEU A 699 2.43 -34.67 -19.95
CA LEU A 699 3.09 -35.79 -20.63
C LEU A 699 3.28 -35.49 -22.13
N PHE A 700 4.33 -36.06 -22.73
CA PHE A 700 4.66 -35.94 -24.16
C PHE A 700 5.07 -37.30 -24.73
N ALA A 701 4.57 -37.66 -25.91
CA ALA A 701 4.83 -38.94 -26.57
C ALA A 701 4.84 -38.80 -28.11
N SER A 702 5.51 -39.71 -28.82
CA SER A 702 5.55 -39.72 -30.29
C SER A 702 4.34 -40.37 -30.99
N SER A 703 3.48 -41.08 -30.26
CA SER A 703 2.32 -41.82 -30.78
C SER A 703 1.21 -41.93 -29.73
N ARG A 704 0.00 -42.40 -30.09
CA ARG A 704 -1.05 -42.74 -29.12
C ARG A 704 -0.61 -43.84 -28.15
N SER A 705 -0.06 -44.95 -28.67
CA SER A 705 0.46 -46.06 -27.85
C SER A 705 1.51 -45.62 -26.84
N HIS A 706 2.47 -44.77 -27.22
CA HIS A 706 3.48 -44.27 -26.29
C HIS A 706 2.90 -43.33 -25.22
N LEU A 707 1.76 -42.67 -25.48
CA LEU A 707 1.06 -41.90 -24.45
C LEU A 707 0.27 -42.81 -23.51
N MET A 708 -0.38 -43.86 -24.04
CA MET A 708 -1.07 -44.89 -23.25
C MET A 708 -0.13 -45.53 -22.23
N GLU A 709 1.09 -45.90 -22.64
CA GLU A 709 2.10 -46.47 -21.73
C GLU A 709 2.53 -45.49 -20.62
N LEU A 710 2.80 -44.22 -20.95
CA LEU A 710 3.13 -43.18 -19.96
C LEU A 710 1.95 -42.90 -19.01
N LEU A 711 0.72 -43.02 -19.50
CA LEU A 711 -0.49 -42.88 -18.69
C LEU A 711 -0.70 -44.10 -17.79
N ASN A 712 -0.47 -45.32 -18.24
CA ASN A 712 -0.50 -46.52 -17.40
C ASN A 712 0.49 -46.38 -16.22
N ILE A 713 1.75 -46.03 -16.51
CA ILE A 713 2.77 -45.74 -15.47
C ILE A 713 2.29 -44.66 -14.48
N THR A 714 1.62 -43.62 -14.98
CA THR A 714 1.04 -42.55 -14.14
C THR A 714 -0.10 -43.07 -13.28
N CYS A 715 -0.99 -43.91 -13.82
CA CYS A 715 -2.10 -44.54 -13.10
C CYS A 715 -1.60 -45.51 -12.02
N ASP A 716 -0.70 -46.43 -12.36
CA ASP A 716 -0.20 -47.47 -11.46
C ASP A 716 0.53 -46.86 -10.28
N PHE A 717 1.37 -45.84 -10.52
CA PHE A 717 2.00 -45.06 -9.47
C PHE A 717 0.95 -44.35 -8.59
N SER A 718 0.02 -43.61 -9.20
CA SER A 718 -1.01 -42.83 -8.49
C SER A 718 -1.93 -43.70 -7.63
N ASN A 719 -2.30 -44.88 -8.13
CA ASN A 719 -3.06 -45.90 -7.42
C ASN A 719 -2.25 -46.45 -6.23
N SER A 720 -0.96 -46.75 -6.45
CA SER A 720 -0.05 -47.24 -5.39
C SER A 720 0.08 -46.23 -4.24
N ILE A 721 0.27 -44.94 -4.56
CA ILE A 721 0.35 -43.85 -3.58
C ILE A 721 -1.03 -43.30 -3.17
N ARG A 722 -2.13 -43.96 -3.59
CA ARG A 722 -3.53 -43.63 -3.29
C ARG A 722 -3.93 -42.15 -3.53
N MET A 723 -3.42 -41.55 -4.60
CA MET A 723 -3.77 -40.19 -5.02
C MET A 723 -4.68 -40.21 -6.27
N GLU A 724 -5.91 -39.73 -6.12
CA GLU A 724 -6.89 -39.68 -7.21
C GLU A 724 -6.57 -38.59 -8.26
N LEU A 725 -6.76 -38.90 -9.54
CA LEU A 725 -6.66 -37.93 -10.64
C LEU A 725 -7.99 -37.17 -10.84
N GLY A 726 -7.91 -35.86 -11.09
CA GLY A 726 -9.03 -34.99 -11.42
C GLY A 726 -9.42 -35.11 -12.88
N THR A 727 -10.09 -36.20 -13.25
CA THR A 727 -10.43 -36.53 -14.65
C THR A 727 -11.23 -35.44 -15.37
N ASP A 728 -12.04 -34.68 -14.62
CA ASP A 728 -12.80 -33.51 -15.07
C ASP A 728 -11.95 -32.36 -15.61
N LYS A 729 -10.65 -32.34 -15.25
CA LYS A 729 -9.66 -31.35 -15.71
C LYS A 729 -8.49 -31.99 -16.45
N CYS A 730 -8.43 -33.31 -16.56
CA CYS A 730 -7.44 -33.95 -17.41
C CYS A 730 -7.82 -33.74 -18.88
N ALA A 731 -6.83 -33.63 -19.76
CA ALA A 731 -7.09 -33.48 -21.19
C ALA A 731 -5.99 -34.17 -22.02
N ILE A 732 -6.36 -34.69 -23.18
CA ILE A 732 -5.45 -35.28 -24.16
C ILE A 732 -5.46 -34.44 -25.44
N LEU A 733 -4.30 -34.32 -26.09
CA LEU A 733 -4.16 -33.74 -27.43
C LEU A 733 -3.40 -34.71 -28.32
N HIS A 734 -3.99 -35.06 -29.46
CA HIS A 734 -3.33 -35.80 -30.53
C HIS A 734 -3.03 -34.89 -31.71
N VAL A 735 -1.81 -35.00 -32.21
CA VAL A 735 -1.28 -34.23 -33.33
C VAL A 735 -0.71 -35.20 -34.35
N GLU A 736 -1.25 -35.17 -35.57
CA GLU A 736 -0.81 -35.99 -36.68
C GLU A 736 -0.29 -35.09 -37.81
N ARG A 737 0.91 -35.38 -38.30
CA ARG A 737 1.60 -34.62 -39.36
C ARG A 737 1.61 -33.09 -39.12
N GLY A 738 1.65 -32.66 -37.86
CA GLY A 738 1.66 -31.26 -37.43
C GLY A 738 0.29 -30.55 -37.34
N ARG A 739 -0.83 -31.28 -37.47
CA ARG A 739 -2.21 -30.77 -37.27
C ARG A 739 -2.91 -31.53 -36.14
N VAL A 740 -3.92 -30.93 -35.50
CA VAL A 740 -4.72 -31.64 -34.49
C VAL A 740 -5.48 -32.77 -35.18
N ALA A 741 -5.47 -33.96 -34.58
CA ALA A 741 -6.30 -35.06 -35.03
C ALA A 741 -7.69 -34.93 -34.39
N ASN A 742 -8.73 -34.79 -35.20
CA ASN A 742 -10.11 -34.72 -34.70
C ASN A 742 -10.57 -36.11 -34.25
N SER A 743 -10.86 -36.23 -32.95
CA SER A 743 -11.58 -37.35 -32.36
C SER A 743 -12.65 -36.78 -31.43
N GLU A 744 -13.92 -36.90 -31.82
CA GLU A 744 -15.03 -36.34 -31.06
C GLU A 744 -15.41 -37.27 -29.90
N GLY A 745 -14.82 -37.05 -28.72
CA GLY A 745 -15.23 -37.77 -27.52
C GLY A 745 -14.20 -37.86 -26.40
N ILE A 746 -14.54 -38.71 -25.44
CA ILE A 746 -13.65 -39.29 -24.43
C ILE A 746 -13.04 -40.54 -25.05
N ASP A 747 -11.74 -40.75 -24.91
CA ASP A 747 -11.11 -41.99 -25.39
C ASP A 747 -11.39 -43.13 -24.39
N LEU A 748 -12.36 -43.99 -24.74
CA LEU A 748 -12.79 -45.14 -23.95
C LEU A 748 -11.79 -46.31 -23.97
N SER A 749 -10.72 -46.25 -24.78
CA SER A 749 -9.65 -47.26 -24.80
C SER A 749 -8.60 -47.05 -23.71
N MET A 750 -8.71 -45.95 -22.95
CA MET A 750 -7.77 -45.54 -21.91
C MET A 750 -8.13 -46.18 -20.54
N PRO A 751 -7.15 -46.39 -19.64
CA PRO A 751 -7.43 -46.81 -18.26
C PRO A 751 -8.27 -45.79 -17.46
N ILE A 752 -8.37 -44.55 -17.96
CA ILE A 752 -9.12 -43.45 -17.35
C ILE A 752 -9.81 -42.64 -18.45
N ASN A 753 -11.11 -42.42 -18.29
CA ASN A 753 -11.92 -41.55 -19.14
C ASN A 753 -11.43 -40.10 -19.08
N ILE A 754 -10.61 -39.70 -20.05
CA ILE A 754 -10.07 -38.34 -20.22
C ILE A 754 -10.59 -37.75 -21.53
N LYS A 755 -10.92 -36.45 -21.52
CA LYS A 755 -11.38 -35.73 -22.72
C LYS A 755 -10.24 -35.49 -23.72
N THR A 756 -10.46 -35.79 -24.99
CA THR A 756 -9.56 -35.36 -26.07
C THR A 756 -9.99 -34.00 -26.64
N LEU A 757 -9.03 -33.11 -26.90
CA LEU A 757 -9.27 -31.76 -27.42
C LEU A 757 -9.31 -31.74 -28.95
N SER A 758 -10.29 -31.03 -29.53
CA SER A 758 -10.35 -30.74 -30.97
C SER A 758 -9.53 -29.49 -31.34
N GLU A 759 -9.40 -29.18 -32.64
CA GLU A 759 -8.65 -27.99 -33.11
C GLU A 759 -9.24 -26.65 -32.60
N ALA A 760 -10.54 -26.60 -32.27
CA ALA A 760 -11.21 -25.40 -31.78
C ALA A 760 -11.06 -25.18 -30.26
N GLU A 761 -10.63 -26.19 -29.50
CA GLU A 761 -10.56 -26.12 -28.05
C GLU A 761 -9.16 -25.74 -27.53
N THR A 762 -9.10 -25.23 -26.29
CA THR A 762 -7.81 -24.93 -25.63
C THR A 762 -7.84 -25.32 -24.15
N TYR A 763 -6.71 -25.82 -23.67
CA TYR A 763 -6.45 -26.15 -22.27
C TYR A 763 -5.71 -25.00 -21.57
N ARG A 764 -5.98 -24.75 -20.28
CA ARG A 764 -5.38 -23.62 -19.55
C ARG A 764 -4.16 -24.04 -18.70
N TYR A 765 -3.05 -24.37 -19.35
CA TYR A 765 -1.80 -24.74 -18.68
C TYR A 765 -1.01 -23.53 -18.17
N LEU A 766 -0.63 -23.54 -16.89
CA LEU A 766 0.19 -22.49 -16.24
C LEU A 766 -0.28 -21.05 -16.53
N GLY A 767 -1.61 -20.88 -16.61
CA GLY A 767 -2.28 -19.60 -16.85
C GLY A 767 -2.44 -19.19 -18.33
N MET A 768 -1.74 -19.86 -19.27
CA MET A 768 -1.86 -19.66 -20.71
C MET A 768 -2.89 -20.63 -21.32
N SER A 769 -3.65 -20.20 -22.32
CA SER A 769 -4.49 -21.11 -23.14
C SER A 769 -3.65 -21.76 -24.23
N GLN A 770 -3.73 -23.09 -24.35
CA GLN A 770 -2.91 -23.91 -25.24
C GLN A 770 -3.74 -24.91 -26.05
N ASN A 771 -3.33 -25.14 -27.29
CA ASN A 771 -3.57 -26.38 -28.03
C ASN A 771 -2.16 -26.91 -28.44
N ILE A 772 -1.85 -27.12 -29.72
CA ILE A 772 -0.47 -27.31 -30.23
C ILE A 772 0.44 -26.11 -29.85
N GLY A 773 -0.15 -24.94 -29.65
CA GLY A 773 0.52 -23.74 -29.16
C GLY A 773 -0.47 -22.75 -28.54
N ILE A 774 0.00 -21.54 -28.27
CA ILE A 774 -0.80 -20.44 -27.69
C ILE A 774 -1.35 -19.56 -28.82
N ASP A 775 -2.62 -19.13 -28.74
CA ASP A 775 -3.09 -17.98 -29.52
C ASP A 775 -2.41 -16.71 -28.98
N GLU A 776 -1.31 -16.32 -29.61
CA GLU A 776 -0.54 -15.15 -29.20
C GLU A 776 -1.35 -13.85 -29.38
N ALA A 777 -2.39 -13.81 -30.22
CA ALA A 777 -3.19 -12.61 -30.50
C ALA A 777 -4.30 -12.39 -29.46
N ASP A 778 -5.09 -13.41 -29.12
CA ASP A 778 -6.09 -13.26 -28.06
C ASP A 778 -5.43 -13.14 -26.68
N MET A 779 -4.34 -13.88 -26.41
CA MET A 779 -3.61 -13.73 -25.15
C MET A 779 -3.10 -12.29 -24.97
N LYS A 780 -2.50 -11.68 -26.01
CA LYS A 780 -2.13 -10.25 -25.99
C LYS A 780 -3.33 -9.34 -25.71
N ARG A 781 -4.47 -9.57 -26.38
CA ARG A 781 -5.72 -8.80 -26.25
C ARG A 781 -6.24 -8.84 -24.80
N SER A 782 -6.38 -10.04 -24.25
CA SER A 782 -6.88 -10.30 -22.90
C SER A 782 -5.99 -9.66 -21.83
N VAL A 783 -4.67 -9.91 -21.89
CA VAL A 783 -3.68 -9.37 -20.95
C VAL A 783 -3.62 -7.84 -21.02
N CYS A 784 -3.68 -7.24 -22.23
CA CYS A 784 -3.77 -5.79 -22.39
C CYS A 784 -5.05 -5.21 -21.78
N GLY A 785 -6.20 -5.89 -21.93
CA GLY A 785 -7.46 -5.49 -21.30
C GLY A 785 -7.34 -5.38 -19.78
N VAL A 786 -6.80 -6.41 -19.12
CA VAL A 786 -6.55 -6.42 -17.67
C VAL A 786 -5.57 -5.30 -17.27
N PHE A 787 -4.48 -5.14 -18.01
CA PHE A 787 -3.47 -4.10 -17.78
C PHE A 787 -4.06 -2.67 -17.84
N TYR A 788 -4.80 -2.32 -18.90
CA TYR A 788 -5.42 -1.00 -19.03
C TYR A 788 -6.55 -0.79 -18.02
N ALA A 789 -7.30 -1.83 -17.64
CA ALA A 789 -8.31 -1.75 -16.59
C ALA A 789 -7.69 -1.46 -15.21
N ARG A 790 -6.60 -2.14 -14.84
CA ARG A 790 -5.86 -1.85 -13.59
C ARG A 790 -5.20 -0.47 -13.62
N LEU A 791 -4.61 -0.06 -14.76
CA LEU A 791 -4.09 1.30 -14.95
C LEU A 791 -5.17 2.35 -14.64
N THR A 792 -6.33 2.24 -15.28
CA THR A 792 -7.45 3.17 -15.10
C THR A 792 -7.94 3.20 -13.64
N LYS A 793 -8.00 2.04 -12.95
CA LYS A 793 -8.33 1.94 -11.52
C LYS A 793 -7.31 2.67 -10.63
N VAL A 794 -6.01 2.53 -10.87
CA VAL A 794 -4.96 3.23 -10.11
C VAL A 794 -4.98 4.73 -10.39
N LEU A 795 -5.13 5.16 -11.65
CA LEU A 795 -5.13 6.59 -11.99
C LEU A 795 -6.34 7.32 -11.40
N ASN A 796 -7.50 6.69 -11.27
CA ASN A 796 -8.68 7.26 -10.60
C ASN A 796 -8.64 7.19 -9.05
N SER A 797 -7.63 6.53 -8.46
CA SER A 797 -7.44 6.54 -7.00
C SER A 797 -6.90 7.88 -6.47
N LEU A 798 -7.09 8.15 -5.18
CA LEU A 798 -6.53 9.33 -4.50
C LEU A 798 -5.14 9.06 -3.90
N LEU A 799 -4.37 8.13 -4.49
CA LEU A 799 -2.97 7.89 -4.13
C LEU A 799 -2.06 9.06 -4.54
N SER A 800 -0.95 9.26 -3.80
CA SER A 800 0.14 10.16 -4.20
C SER A 800 0.81 9.70 -5.52
N GLY A 801 1.57 10.57 -6.18
CA GLY A 801 2.31 10.24 -7.40
C GLY A 801 3.29 9.07 -7.18
N VAL A 802 4.01 9.10 -6.05
CA VAL A 802 4.84 7.99 -5.56
C VAL A 802 4.02 6.69 -5.46
N ASN A 803 2.90 6.69 -4.74
CA ASN A 803 2.09 5.48 -4.53
C ASN A 803 1.42 4.99 -5.84
N LYS A 804 1.01 5.89 -6.75
CA LYS A 804 0.54 5.53 -8.11
C LYS A 804 1.66 4.88 -8.94
N THR A 805 2.92 5.30 -8.78
CA THR A 805 4.09 4.67 -9.42
C THR A 805 4.35 3.28 -8.85
N HIS A 806 4.37 3.12 -7.53
CA HIS A 806 4.54 1.79 -6.92
C HIS A 806 3.41 0.82 -7.31
N ALA A 807 2.15 1.29 -7.35
CA ALA A 807 1.03 0.49 -7.85
C ALA A 807 1.15 0.14 -9.35
N TYR A 808 1.72 1.02 -10.17
CA TYR A 808 2.01 0.71 -11.56
C TYR A 808 3.09 -0.38 -11.68
N ASN A 809 4.24 -0.20 -11.04
CA ASN A 809 5.37 -1.11 -11.13
C ASN A 809 5.09 -2.48 -10.50
N GLY A 810 4.38 -2.53 -9.36
CA GLY A 810 4.16 -3.75 -8.58
C GLY A 810 2.85 -4.51 -8.85
N TRP A 811 1.86 -3.92 -9.53
CA TRP A 811 0.54 -4.55 -9.73
C TRP A 811 -0.03 -4.46 -11.16
N ILE A 812 0.40 -3.45 -11.93
CA ILE A 812 -0.03 -3.25 -13.33
C ILE A 812 0.99 -3.88 -14.28
N MET A 813 2.26 -3.46 -14.25
CA MET A 813 3.30 -3.95 -15.16
C MET A 813 3.53 -5.48 -15.11
N PRO A 814 3.47 -6.18 -13.96
CA PRO A 814 3.68 -7.64 -13.92
C PRO A 814 2.71 -8.44 -14.79
N VAL A 815 1.52 -7.89 -15.07
CA VAL A 815 0.52 -8.49 -15.98
C VAL A 815 1.10 -8.68 -17.39
N LEU A 816 1.85 -7.71 -17.90
CA LEU A 816 2.53 -7.82 -19.20
C LEU A 816 3.83 -8.63 -19.09
N MET A 817 4.62 -8.43 -18.02
CA MET A 817 5.89 -9.12 -17.82
C MET A 817 5.76 -10.65 -17.82
N TYR A 818 4.62 -11.20 -17.39
CA TYR A 818 4.36 -12.64 -17.50
C TYR A 818 4.41 -13.16 -18.95
N THR A 819 3.99 -12.35 -19.92
CA THR A 819 3.98 -12.70 -21.35
C THR A 819 5.29 -12.42 -22.07
N PHE A 820 6.16 -11.57 -21.52
CA PHE A 820 7.42 -11.19 -22.15
C PHE A 820 8.39 -12.37 -22.21
N GLY A 821 9.02 -12.55 -23.37
CA GLY A 821 9.78 -13.76 -23.73
C GLY A 821 8.93 -14.96 -24.15
N MET A 822 7.64 -15.02 -23.78
CA MET A 822 6.74 -16.13 -24.16
C MET A 822 6.08 -15.89 -25.53
N LEU A 823 5.51 -14.68 -25.71
CA LEU A 823 4.80 -14.27 -26.91
C LEU A 823 5.69 -13.34 -27.76
N ARG A 824 5.54 -13.37 -29.09
CA ARG A 824 6.29 -12.50 -30.01
C ARG A 824 5.74 -11.08 -29.98
N TRP A 825 6.25 -10.24 -29.09
CA TRP A 825 5.94 -8.81 -29.09
C TRP A 825 6.81 -8.07 -30.11
N THR A 826 6.18 -7.43 -31.09
CA THR A 826 6.89 -6.58 -32.04
C THR A 826 7.24 -5.23 -31.41
N GLN A 827 8.31 -4.61 -31.92
CA GLN A 827 8.71 -3.24 -31.55
C GLN A 827 7.56 -2.23 -31.75
N THR A 828 6.71 -2.44 -32.77
CA THR A 828 5.53 -1.62 -33.06
C THR A 828 4.43 -1.78 -32.00
N GLU A 829 4.12 -3.00 -31.56
CA GLU A 829 3.15 -3.26 -30.49
C GLU A 829 3.60 -2.68 -29.15
N LEU A 830 4.88 -2.88 -28.77
CA LEU A 830 5.44 -2.34 -27.53
C LEU A 830 5.42 -0.80 -27.53
N ASN A 831 5.80 -0.19 -28.66
CA ASN A 831 5.69 1.26 -28.86
C ASN A 831 4.23 1.74 -28.80
N ALA A 832 3.28 1.01 -29.39
CA ALA A 832 1.86 1.34 -29.34
C ALA A 832 1.29 1.24 -27.91
N LEU A 833 1.71 0.25 -27.14
CA LEU A 833 1.31 0.07 -25.74
C LEU A 833 1.87 1.19 -24.85
N ASP A 834 3.16 1.51 -24.96
CA ASP A 834 3.76 2.62 -24.20
C ASP A 834 3.17 3.99 -24.62
N ARG A 835 2.83 4.19 -25.90
CA ARG A 835 2.03 5.35 -26.34
C ARG A 835 0.65 5.37 -25.67
N LYS A 836 -0.08 4.25 -25.66
CA LYS A 836 -1.43 4.14 -25.08
C LYS A 836 -1.42 4.39 -23.57
N VAL A 837 -0.40 3.90 -22.85
CA VAL A 837 -0.15 4.21 -21.43
C VAL A 837 -0.04 5.73 -21.23
N ARG A 838 0.81 6.41 -22.03
CA ARG A 838 0.97 7.87 -21.94
C ARG A 838 -0.31 8.64 -22.30
N THR A 839 -1.10 8.18 -23.26
CA THR A 839 -2.42 8.76 -23.59
C THR A 839 -3.41 8.62 -22.43
N ILE A 840 -3.46 7.45 -21.77
CA ILE A 840 -4.33 7.21 -20.60
C ILE A 840 -3.85 8.04 -19.39
N MET A 841 -2.54 8.16 -19.17
CA MET A 841 -1.99 9.08 -18.16
C MET A 841 -2.32 10.54 -18.49
N THR A 842 -2.35 10.92 -19.76
CA THR A 842 -2.69 12.28 -20.20
C THR A 842 -4.16 12.61 -19.95
N SER A 843 -5.11 11.72 -20.27
CA SER A 843 -6.54 11.96 -20.00
C SER A 843 -6.83 12.08 -18.50
N HIS A 844 -6.10 11.35 -17.66
CA HIS A 844 -6.16 11.47 -16.20
C HIS A 844 -5.27 12.61 -15.64
N ARG A 845 -4.72 13.49 -16.49
CA ARG A 845 -3.84 14.63 -16.13
C ARG A 845 -2.54 14.26 -15.39
N MET A 846 -2.21 12.98 -15.33
CA MET A 846 -1.03 12.43 -14.65
C MET A 846 0.26 12.73 -15.41
N HIS A 847 0.22 12.92 -16.73
CA HIS A 847 1.36 13.29 -17.57
C HIS A 847 0.91 14.37 -18.56
N HIS A 848 1.76 15.34 -18.84
CA HIS A 848 1.48 16.37 -19.85
C HIS A 848 1.89 15.85 -21.24
N PRO A 849 1.09 16.03 -22.31
CA PRO A 849 1.33 15.36 -23.60
C PRO A 849 2.63 15.79 -24.31
N ARG A 850 3.26 16.88 -23.86
CA ARG A 850 4.55 17.37 -24.38
C ARG A 850 5.71 17.25 -23.38
N SER A 851 5.48 16.68 -22.20
CA SER A 851 6.56 16.46 -21.21
C SER A 851 7.60 15.46 -21.68
N SER A 852 8.77 15.47 -21.07
CA SER A 852 9.84 14.53 -21.39
C SER A 852 9.40 13.08 -21.12
N VAL A 853 9.39 12.27 -22.17
CA VAL A 853 9.11 10.82 -22.07
C VAL A 853 10.21 10.13 -21.26
N MET A 854 11.46 10.58 -21.34
CA MET A 854 12.56 10.04 -20.53
C MET A 854 12.32 10.27 -19.04
N ARG A 855 11.89 11.47 -18.64
CA ARG A 855 11.54 11.75 -17.23
C ARG A 855 10.37 10.92 -16.70
N LEU A 856 9.48 10.40 -17.54
CA LEU A 856 8.43 9.49 -17.09
C LEU A 856 9.02 8.15 -16.59
N TYR A 857 10.04 7.64 -17.31
CA TYR A 857 10.63 6.31 -17.08
C TYR A 857 11.96 6.32 -16.31
N LEU A 858 12.63 7.47 -16.18
CA LEU A 858 13.81 7.65 -15.33
C LEU A 858 13.46 7.46 -13.84
N PRO A 859 14.35 6.90 -13.01
CA PRO A 859 14.08 6.74 -11.57
C PRO A 859 13.86 8.08 -10.85
N ARG A 860 13.14 8.04 -9.72
CA ARG A 860 12.86 9.24 -8.89
C ARG A 860 14.10 9.87 -8.23
N LYS A 861 15.21 9.13 -8.14
CA LYS A 861 16.52 9.66 -7.73
C LYS A 861 17.33 10.34 -8.87
N HIS A 862 16.84 10.27 -10.11
CA HIS A 862 17.47 10.78 -11.34
C HIS A 862 16.52 11.75 -12.08
N GLY A 863 15.90 12.70 -11.37
CA GLY A 863 15.01 13.72 -11.95
C GLY A 863 13.69 13.24 -12.58
N GLY A 864 13.46 11.93 -12.60
CA GLY A 864 12.30 11.28 -13.22
C GLY A 864 11.20 10.84 -12.26
N ARG A 865 10.28 10.01 -12.77
CA ARG A 865 9.05 9.59 -12.07
C ARG A 865 8.96 8.10 -11.79
N GLY A 866 9.89 7.31 -12.31
CA GLY A 866 10.09 5.90 -11.94
C GLY A 866 9.04 4.92 -12.46
N PHE A 867 8.25 5.27 -13.48
CA PHE A 867 7.38 4.29 -14.15
C PHE A 867 8.23 3.33 -14.99
N LEU A 868 7.79 2.08 -15.14
CA LEU A 868 8.43 1.14 -16.06
C LEU A 868 7.90 1.33 -17.49
N SER A 869 8.79 1.26 -18.51
CA SER A 869 8.40 1.17 -19.92
C SER A 869 8.17 -0.29 -20.28
N ALA A 870 7.09 -0.58 -20.99
CA ALA A 870 6.80 -1.93 -21.46
C ALA A 870 7.88 -2.43 -22.42
N LEU A 871 8.39 -1.58 -23.31
CA LEU A 871 9.52 -1.90 -24.19
C LEU A 871 10.78 -2.28 -23.40
N THR A 872 11.21 -1.44 -22.44
CA THR A 872 12.44 -1.73 -21.69
C THR A 872 12.29 -2.99 -20.82
N MET A 873 11.11 -3.26 -20.25
CA MET A 873 10.87 -4.48 -19.48
C MET A 873 10.77 -5.72 -20.36
N HIS A 874 10.24 -5.61 -21.58
CA HIS A 874 10.24 -6.70 -22.55
C HIS A 874 11.68 -7.09 -22.93
N ASN A 875 12.50 -6.12 -23.34
CA ASN A 875 13.84 -6.39 -23.84
C ASN A 875 14.74 -6.99 -22.74
N ARG A 876 14.68 -6.45 -21.50
CA ARG A 876 15.35 -7.02 -20.33
C ARG A 876 14.96 -8.47 -20.06
N GLU A 877 13.66 -8.78 -20.18
CA GLU A 877 13.15 -10.13 -19.93
C GLU A 877 13.59 -11.12 -21.02
N VAL A 878 13.63 -10.69 -22.29
CA VAL A 878 14.15 -11.51 -23.40
C VAL A 878 15.63 -11.85 -23.20
N CYS A 879 16.48 -10.86 -22.94
CA CYS A 879 17.91 -11.09 -22.66
C CYS A 879 18.11 -12.00 -21.43
N SER A 880 17.38 -11.72 -20.34
CA SER A 880 17.42 -12.48 -19.09
C SER A 880 17.02 -13.95 -19.28
N LEU A 881 15.98 -14.23 -20.07
CA LEU A 881 15.54 -15.60 -20.37
C LEU A 881 16.48 -16.29 -21.38
N ARG A 882 16.93 -15.61 -22.43
CA ARG A 882 17.90 -16.18 -23.39
C ARG A 882 19.19 -16.60 -22.68
N ASN A 883 19.78 -15.70 -21.89
CA ASN A 883 20.99 -16.00 -21.10
C ASN A 883 20.79 -17.17 -20.12
N TYR A 884 19.60 -17.28 -19.51
CA TYR A 884 19.28 -18.40 -18.60
C TYR A 884 19.35 -19.78 -19.28
N PHE A 885 18.89 -19.89 -20.54
CA PHE A 885 19.01 -21.12 -21.31
C PHE A 885 20.45 -21.34 -21.80
N LEU A 886 21.10 -20.32 -22.35
CA LEU A 886 22.47 -20.45 -22.87
C LEU A 886 23.49 -20.85 -21.78
N THR A 887 23.36 -20.32 -20.56
CA THR A 887 24.16 -20.72 -19.37
C THR A 887 23.85 -22.14 -18.85
N ARG A 888 23.06 -22.94 -19.57
CA ARG A 888 22.74 -24.35 -19.28
C ARG A 888 22.98 -25.27 -20.49
N ALA A 889 23.59 -24.78 -21.57
CA ALA A 889 23.80 -25.52 -22.81
C ALA A 889 24.67 -26.79 -22.65
N ASP A 890 25.43 -26.90 -21.57
CA ASP A 890 26.21 -28.09 -21.23
C ASP A 890 25.30 -29.31 -20.98
N GLY A 891 24.11 -29.10 -20.40
CA GLY A 891 23.12 -30.16 -20.19
C GLY A 891 22.48 -30.62 -21.51
N PRO A 892 22.57 -31.91 -21.90
CA PRO A 892 22.08 -32.39 -23.20
C PRO A 892 20.63 -31.99 -23.53
N PHE A 893 19.74 -32.05 -22.54
CA PHE A 893 18.35 -31.60 -22.66
C PHE A 893 18.22 -30.13 -23.08
N TYR A 894 18.92 -29.21 -22.39
CA TYR A 894 18.88 -27.79 -22.72
C TYR A 894 19.58 -27.53 -24.06
N ARG A 895 20.68 -28.23 -24.36
CA ARG A 895 21.36 -28.19 -25.66
C ARG A 895 20.41 -28.53 -26.81
N ASP A 896 19.59 -29.56 -26.62
CA ASP A 896 18.58 -29.98 -27.61
C ASP A 896 17.48 -28.93 -27.77
N VAL A 897 16.90 -28.41 -26.67
CA VAL A 897 15.92 -27.32 -26.69
C VAL A 897 16.47 -26.08 -27.41
N ILE A 898 17.70 -25.67 -27.09
CA ILE A 898 18.40 -24.56 -27.73
C ILE A 898 18.52 -24.81 -29.23
N SER A 899 19.13 -25.93 -29.63
CA SER A 899 19.42 -26.28 -31.03
C SER A 899 18.19 -26.34 -31.95
N CYS A 900 17.03 -26.65 -31.37
CA CYS A 900 15.75 -26.70 -32.07
C CYS A 900 15.09 -25.33 -32.24
N ASP A 901 15.35 -24.35 -31.38
CA ASP A 901 14.77 -23.00 -31.48
C ASP A 901 15.48 -22.10 -32.50
N LYS A 902 15.47 -22.55 -33.76
CA LYS A 902 15.88 -21.78 -34.94
C LYS A 902 14.75 -20.84 -35.35
N GLY A 903 14.50 -19.84 -34.50
CA GLY A 903 13.50 -18.79 -34.69
C GLY A 903 12.05 -19.22 -34.45
N LEU A 904 11.79 -20.16 -33.53
CA LEU A 904 10.44 -20.65 -33.19
C LEU A 904 9.81 -19.84 -32.04
N THR A 905 10.57 -19.58 -30.99
CA THR A 905 10.17 -18.72 -29.85
C THR A 905 10.60 -17.26 -30.08
N PRO A 906 10.20 -16.31 -29.21
CA PRO A 906 10.75 -14.96 -29.21
C PRO A 906 12.24 -14.88 -28.81
N LEU A 907 12.79 -15.92 -28.18
CA LEU A 907 14.20 -15.96 -27.73
C LEU A 907 15.16 -16.46 -28.83
N SER A 908 14.65 -17.22 -29.80
CA SER A 908 15.38 -17.78 -30.94
C SER A 908 16.74 -18.38 -30.56
N LEU A 909 16.74 -19.29 -29.58
CA LEU A 909 17.95 -19.70 -28.84
C LEU A 909 19.12 -20.15 -29.74
N ALA A 910 18.85 -20.86 -30.85
CA ALA A 910 19.86 -21.30 -31.81
C ALA A 910 20.32 -20.25 -32.84
N ASN A 911 19.89 -18.99 -32.75
CA ASN A 911 20.45 -17.94 -33.62
C ASN A 911 21.81 -17.49 -33.09
N GLU A 912 22.88 -17.77 -33.85
CA GLU A 912 24.25 -17.30 -33.60
C GLU A 912 24.40 -15.81 -33.93
N GLN A 913 23.73 -15.33 -34.99
CA GLN A 913 23.65 -13.91 -35.37
C GLN A 913 22.63 -13.14 -34.52
N TRP A 914 22.52 -13.46 -33.23
CA TRP A 914 21.59 -12.78 -32.33
C TRP A 914 22.18 -11.46 -31.82
N GLN A 915 21.51 -10.35 -32.15
CA GLN A 915 21.76 -9.06 -31.53
C GLN A 915 20.80 -8.88 -30.36
N ASP A 916 21.32 -8.56 -29.17
CA ASP A 916 20.48 -8.38 -27.99
C ASP A 916 19.60 -7.12 -28.12
N PRO A 917 18.27 -7.23 -27.88
CA PRO A 917 17.36 -6.13 -28.10
C PRO A 917 17.64 -4.97 -27.15
N ALA A 918 17.98 -3.80 -27.72
CA ALA A 918 18.52 -2.66 -26.98
C ALA A 918 17.75 -2.34 -25.67
N VAL A 919 18.46 -2.43 -24.54
CA VAL A 919 17.97 -2.08 -23.22
C VAL A 919 18.54 -0.72 -22.82
N GLN A 920 17.72 0.33 -22.96
CA GLN A 920 18.14 1.67 -22.52
C GLN A 920 18.56 1.68 -21.04
N SER A 921 19.78 2.14 -20.79
CA SER A 921 20.34 2.34 -19.46
C SER A 921 19.74 3.58 -18.78
N ILE A 922 20.21 3.91 -17.57
CA ILE A 922 19.85 5.19 -16.94
C ILE A 922 20.57 6.34 -17.66
N SER A 923 21.85 6.17 -17.97
CA SER A 923 22.70 7.18 -18.63
C SER A 923 22.17 7.58 -20.01
N ASP A 924 21.74 6.62 -20.85
CA ASP A 924 21.21 6.90 -22.20
C ASP A 924 19.97 7.81 -22.12
N ARG A 925 19.13 7.57 -21.11
CA ARG A 925 17.89 8.32 -20.88
C ARG A 925 18.15 9.70 -20.26
N GLU A 926 19.21 9.84 -19.48
CA GLU A 926 19.70 11.13 -18.98
C GLU A 926 20.33 11.94 -20.12
N THR A 927 21.11 11.31 -21.00
CA THR A 927 21.71 11.92 -22.20
C THR A 927 20.62 12.45 -23.14
N VAL A 928 19.67 11.61 -23.55
CA VAL A 928 18.50 11.97 -24.38
C VAL A 928 17.53 12.96 -23.69
N TRP A 929 17.74 13.26 -22.40
CA TRP A 929 17.07 14.35 -21.69
C TRP A 929 17.92 15.63 -21.68
N LYS A 930 19.21 15.54 -21.33
CA LYS A 930 20.22 16.61 -21.28
C LYS A 930 20.35 17.39 -22.59
N GLU A 931 20.31 16.68 -23.72
CA GLU A 931 20.51 17.22 -25.07
C GLU A 931 19.35 18.12 -25.54
N LYS A 932 18.16 18.01 -24.94
CA LYS A 932 16.96 18.71 -25.43
C LYS A 932 16.94 20.17 -25.00
N GLU A 933 16.87 21.08 -25.98
CA GLU A 933 16.91 22.53 -25.79
C GLU A 933 15.92 23.09 -24.77
N LEU A 934 14.74 22.48 -24.61
CA LEU A 934 13.73 22.88 -23.62
C LEU A 934 13.74 21.95 -22.41
N HIS A 935 13.47 20.65 -22.60
CA HIS A 935 13.36 19.69 -21.50
C HIS A 935 14.66 19.57 -20.69
N GLY A 936 15.81 19.68 -21.34
CA GLY A 936 17.13 19.55 -20.75
C GLY A 936 17.60 20.76 -19.96
N ARG A 937 16.92 21.93 -20.01
CA ARG A 937 17.30 23.11 -19.21
C ARG A 937 17.27 22.80 -17.71
N PHE A 938 16.20 22.15 -17.25
CA PHE A 938 16.11 21.70 -15.86
C PHE A 938 17.13 20.60 -15.53
N TYR A 939 17.53 19.75 -16.48
CA TYR A 939 18.63 18.79 -16.24
C TYR A 939 19.95 19.52 -16.02
N LYS A 940 20.27 20.54 -16.84
CA LYS A 940 21.51 21.31 -16.73
C LYS A 940 21.57 22.02 -15.36
N ALA A 941 20.53 22.79 -15.02
CA ALA A 941 20.47 23.50 -13.74
C ALA A 941 20.46 22.58 -12.50
N LEU A 942 19.88 21.38 -12.59
CA LEU A 942 19.89 20.38 -11.51
C LEU A 942 21.28 19.80 -11.19
N HIS A 943 22.25 19.97 -12.10
CA HIS A 943 23.63 19.49 -11.98
C HIS A 943 24.65 20.65 -12.05
N GLU A 944 24.23 21.90 -11.80
CA GLU A 944 25.16 23.01 -11.58
C GLU A 944 25.87 22.84 -10.23
N PRO A 945 27.18 23.16 -10.09
CA PRO A 945 27.95 22.89 -8.87
C PRO A 945 27.41 23.53 -7.59
N CYS A 946 26.61 24.59 -7.70
CA CYS A 946 25.97 25.27 -6.58
C CYS A 946 24.68 24.60 -6.08
N VAL A 947 24.16 23.56 -6.76
CA VAL A 947 22.86 22.94 -6.49
C VAL A 947 23.01 21.57 -5.81
N ASP A 948 22.33 21.38 -4.68
CA ASP A 948 22.17 20.06 -4.06
C ASP A 948 21.13 19.27 -4.86
N THR A 949 21.61 18.41 -5.75
CA THR A 949 20.77 17.50 -6.57
C THR A 949 19.88 16.59 -5.70
N VAL A 950 20.33 16.16 -4.51
CA VAL A 950 19.59 15.21 -3.66
C VAL A 950 18.43 15.91 -2.96
N ALA A 951 18.66 17.10 -2.39
CA ALA A 951 17.61 17.95 -1.84
C ALA A 951 16.66 18.43 -2.94
N SER A 952 17.16 18.85 -4.09
CA SER A 952 16.37 19.29 -5.27
C SER A 952 15.41 18.20 -5.81
N LEU A 953 15.71 16.92 -5.56
CA LEU A 953 14.87 15.77 -5.93
C LEU A 953 14.07 15.16 -4.78
N HIS A 954 14.17 15.70 -3.56
CA HIS A 954 13.51 15.13 -2.38
C HIS A 954 11.98 15.01 -2.56
N TRP A 955 11.34 16.02 -3.15
CA TRP A 955 9.90 16.01 -3.45
C TRP A 955 9.46 14.88 -4.41
N LEU A 956 10.32 14.44 -5.35
CA LEU A 956 10.03 13.30 -6.23
C LEU A 956 10.20 11.95 -5.53
N ARG A 957 11.11 11.86 -4.56
CA ARG A 957 11.36 10.62 -3.79
C ARG A 957 10.31 10.38 -2.71
N PHE A 958 9.97 11.40 -1.93
CA PHE A 958 9.19 11.27 -0.69
C PHE A 958 7.87 12.07 -0.66
N GLY A 959 7.55 12.83 -1.72
CA GLY A 959 6.48 13.83 -1.67
C GLY A 959 5.05 13.28 -1.66
N ASP A 960 4.20 13.83 -0.78
CA ASP A 960 2.73 13.63 -0.78
C ASP A 960 2.01 14.23 -2.00
N LEU A 961 2.72 14.71 -3.02
CA LEU A 961 2.08 15.34 -4.17
C LEU A 961 1.22 14.32 -4.91
N PHE A 962 0.02 14.74 -5.32
CA PHE A 962 -0.78 13.94 -6.24
C PHE A 962 -0.11 13.89 -7.62
N GLY A 963 -0.23 12.76 -8.32
CA GLY A 963 0.48 12.52 -9.58
C GLY A 963 0.13 13.49 -10.72
N GLU A 964 -1.03 14.16 -10.65
CA GLU A 964 -1.49 15.19 -11.59
C GLU A 964 -0.89 16.58 -11.28
N THR A 965 -0.38 16.79 -10.07
CA THR A 965 0.40 17.99 -9.72
C THR A 965 1.89 17.72 -9.87
N GLU A 966 2.36 16.52 -9.52
CA GLU A 966 3.72 16.06 -9.85
C GLU A 966 3.98 16.11 -11.37
N GLY A 967 3.06 15.59 -12.20
CA GLY A 967 3.16 15.66 -13.66
C GLY A 967 3.05 17.08 -14.24
N PHE A 968 2.38 18.00 -13.54
CA PHE A 968 2.28 19.41 -13.94
C PHE A 968 3.53 20.21 -13.56
N VAL A 969 4.14 19.93 -12.39
CA VAL A 969 5.45 20.49 -12.01
C VAL A 969 6.54 20.00 -12.97
N CYS A 970 6.51 18.72 -13.37
CA CYS A 970 7.40 18.23 -14.43
C CYS A 970 7.21 19.02 -15.73
N ALA A 971 5.97 19.30 -16.14
CA ALA A 971 5.68 20.07 -17.35
C ALA A 971 6.10 21.56 -17.29
N ILE A 972 6.14 22.14 -16.08
CA ILE A 972 6.71 23.47 -15.82
C ILE A 972 8.23 23.43 -15.98
N GLN A 973 8.91 22.51 -15.29
CA GLN A 973 10.36 22.31 -15.40
C GLN A 973 10.81 22.01 -16.84
N ASP A 974 10.03 21.20 -17.55
CA ASP A 974 10.23 20.83 -18.97
C ASP A 974 10.03 22.02 -19.96
N GLN A 975 9.58 23.20 -19.50
CA GLN A 975 9.28 24.39 -20.30
C GLN A 975 8.19 24.21 -21.40
N VAL A 976 7.25 23.27 -21.23
CA VAL A 976 6.24 22.93 -22.27
C VAL A 976 4.82 23.44 -22.00
N ILE A 977 4.68 24.44 -21.13
CA ILE A 977 3.41 25.09 -20.80
C ILE A 977 2.99 26.06 -21.92
N LYS A 978 1.68 26.15 -22.23
CA LYS A 978 1.12 27.03 -23.28
C LYS A 978 1.09 28.53 -22.88
N THR A 979 2.26 29.12 -22.67
CA THR A 979 2.42 30.59 -22.63
C THR A 979 2.46 31.16 -24.05
N ASN A 980 2.26 32.47 -24.24
CA ASN A 980 2.21 33.11 -25.55
C ASN A 980 3.56 33.03 -26.29
N ASN A 981 4.70 33.08 -25.59
CA ASN A 981 6.02 32.81 -26.16
C ASN A 981 6.11 31.38 -26.74
N TYR A 982 5.72 30.37 -25.95
CA TYR A 982 5.71 28.98 -26.38
C TYR A 982 4.73 28.75 -27.55
N ARG A 983 3.58 29.44 -27.52
CA ARG A 983 2.58 29.41 -28.59
C ARG A 983 3.11 30.03 -29.90
N ARG A 984 3.77 31.19 -29.84
CA ARG A 984 4.37 31.88 -30.99
C ARG A 984 5.51 31.06 -31.62
N TYR A 985 6.53 30.71 -30.84
CA TYR A 985 7.76 30.16 -31.40
C TYR A 985 7.75 28.63 -31.54
N ILE A 986 7.16 27.90 -30.60
CA ILE A 986 7.18 26.43 -30.57
C ILE A 986 5.93 25.82 -31.23
N LEU A 987 4.77 26.46 -31.11
CA LEU A 987 3.52 25.97 -31.72
C LEU A 987 3.15 26.66 -33.03
N LYS A 988 3.72 27.85 -33.30
CA LYS A 988 3.45 28.68 -34.48
C LYS A 988 1.96 28.91 -34.72
N ASP A 989 1.18 29.06 -33.63
CA ASP A 989 -0.29 29.12 -33.67
C ASP A 989 -0.87 30.54 -33.85
N GLY A 990 -0.05 31.48 -34.32
CA GLY A 990 -0.41 32.89 -34.53
C GLY A 990 -0.45 33.77 -33.27
N ALA A 991 -0.15 33.24 -32.09
CA ALA A 991 -0.12 34.06 -30.87
C ALA A 991 0.93 35.19 -30.93
N VAL A 992 0.52 36.40 -30.54
CA VAL A 992 1.43 37.52 -30.27
C VAL A 992 2.13 37.28 -28.94
N ASP A 993 3.45 37.42 -28.88
CA ASP A 993 4.23 37.17 -27.67
C ASP A 993 4.25 38.37 -26.71
N ILE A 994 3.08 38.65 -26.15
CA ILE A 994 2.83 39.66 -25.11
C ILE A 994 2.23 38.96 -23.90
N CYS A 995 2.66 39.35 -22.70
CA CYS A 995 2.20 38.80 -21.43
C CYS A 995 0.75 39.23 -21.12
N ARG A 996 -0.13 38.25 -20.89
CA ARG A 996 -1.55 38.45 -20.52
C ARG A 996 -1.77 39.28 -19.24
N ALA A 997 -0.80 39.31 -18.32
CA ALA A 997 -0.93 40.01 -17.04
C ALA A 997 -0.35 41.42 -17.05
N CYS A 998 0.91 41.61 -17.49
CA CYS A 998 1.58 42.92 -17.44
C CYS A 998 1.75 43.59 -18.81
N ARG A 999 1.28 42.98 -19.90
CA ARG A 999 1.40 43.45 -21.29
C ARG A 999 2.83 43.72 -21.80
N HIS A 1000 3.87 43.34 -21.05
CA HIS A 1000 5.26 43.31 -21.51
C HIS A 1000 5.48 42.24 -22.60
N PRO A 1001 6.34 42.46 -23.60
CA PRO A 1001 6.77 41.42 -24.54
C PRO A 1001 7.44 40.22 -23.85
N GLY A 1002 7.33 39.03 -24.45
CA GLY A 1002 8.06 37.85 -23.97
C GLY A 1002 7.37 37.12 -22.80
N GLU A 1003 6.19 36.55 -23.02
CA GLU A 1003 5.48 35.68 -22.08
C GLU A 1003 6.16 34.31 -21.97
N SER A 1004 7.43 34.26 -21.59
CA SER A 1004 8.15 33.03 -21.28
C SER A 1004 7.68 32.45 -19.93
N LEU A 1005 7.92 31.16 -19.69
CA LEU A 1005 7.58 30.56 -18.40
C LEU A 1005 8.44 31.14 -17.26
N ARG A 1006 9.71 31.51 -17.52
CA ARG A 1006 10.59 32.28 -16.62
C ARG A 1006 9.96 33.63 -16.23
N HIS A 1007 9.39 34.35 -17.20
CA HIS A 1007 8.64 35.57 -16.93
C HIS A 1007 7.42 35.28 -16.04
N VAL A 1008 6.60 34.28 -16.37
CA VAL A 1008 5.38 33.95 -15.60
C VAL A 1008 5.68 33.54 -14.15
N ILE A 1009 6.74 32.75 -13.87
CA ILE A 1009 7.00 32.23 -12.52
C ILE A 1009 7.90 33.11 -11.63
N SER A 1010 8.56 34.12 -12.19
CA SER A 1010 9.54 34.93 -11.45
C SER A 1010 9.79 36.35 -11.97
N GLY A 1011 9.31 36.75 -13.15
CA GLY A 1011 9.66 38.02 -13.81
C GLY A 1011 8.49 38.93 -14.18
N CYS A 1012 7.25 38.57 -13.84
CA CYS A 1012 6.07 39.36 -14.19
C CYS A 1012 5.77 40.42 -13.12
N SER A 1013 5.95 41.70 -13.45
CA SER A 1013 5.68 42.84 -12.57
C SER A 1013 4.28 42.79 -11.96
N ALA A 1014 3.24 42.49 -12.75
CA ALA A 1014 1.85 42.36 -12.28
C ALA A 1014 1.61 41.21 -11.27
N LEU A 1015 2.54 40.27 -11.13
CA LEU A 1015 2.45 39.14 -10.20
C LEU A 1015 3.34 39.31 -8.95
N SER A 1016 4.24 40.31 -8.94
CA SER A 1016 5.22 40.54 -7.86
C SER A 1016 4.56 40.76 -6.50
N ASN A 1017 3.85 41.88 -6.35
CA ASN A 1017 3.21 42.36 -5.12
C ASN A 1017 2.00 41.52 -4.65
N SER A 1018 1.73 40.38 -5.29
CA SER A 1018 0.58 39.52 -4.95
C SER A 1018 0.96 38.04 -4.92
N GLU A 1019 1.25 37.45 -6.07
CA GLU A 1019 1.48 36.02 -6.20
C GLU A 1019 2.88 35.59 -5.78
N TYR A 1020 3.92 36.36 -6.14
CA TYR A 1020 5.29 36.06 -5.71
C TYR A 1020 5.45 36.34 -4.22
N LEU A 1021 4.89 37.44 -3.71
CA LEU A 1021 4.81 37.74 -2.28
C LEU A 1021 4.05 36.66 -1.48
N HIS A 1022 2.98 36.06 -2.03
CA HIS A 1022 2.32 34.94 -1.38
C HIS A 1022 3.25 33.72 -1.27
N ARG A 1023 3.90 33.32 -2.37
CA ARG A 1023 4.84 32.19 -2.41
C ARG A 1023 6.03 32.38 -1.47
N HIS A 1024 6.56 33.60 -1.43
CA HIS A 1024 7.59 34.05 -0.49
C HIS A 1024 7.15 33.86 0.97
N ASN A 1025 5.99 34.43 1.33
CA ASN A 1025 5.47 34.39 2.68
C ASN A 1025 5.13 32.97 3.15
N LEU A 1026 4.89 32.00 2.26
CA LEU A 1026 4.77 30.59 2.64
C LEU A 1026 6.10 29.99 3.14
N VAL A 1027 7.24 30.35 2.54
CA VAL A 1027 8.57 29.87 2.96
C VAL A 1027 9.00 30.57 4.25
N ALA A 1028 8.86 31.89 4.33
CA ALA A 1028 9.16 32.64 5.55
C ALA A 1028 8.31 32.16 6.74
N ARG A 1029 7.01 31.89 6.56
CA ARG A 1029 6.15 31.30 7.62
C ARG A 1029 6.60 29.93 8.09
N ILE A 1030 7.15 29.10 7.19
CA ILE A 1030 7.72 27.81 7.55
C ILE A 1030 8.93 28.03 8.46
N LEU A 1031 9.85 28.91 8.09
CA LEU A 1031 11.06 29.18 8.85
C LEU A 1031 10.75 29.81 10.23
N HIS A 1032 9.92 30.87 10.25
CA HIS A 1032 9.49 31.52 11.49
C HIS A 1032 8.81 30.53 12.45
N GLN A 1033 8.02 29.58 11.93
CA GLN A 1033 7.39 28.56 12.77
C GLN A 1033 8.41 27.61 13.40
N GLU A 1034 9.42 27.14 12.67
CA GLU A 1034 10.45 26.27 13.26
C GLU A 1034 11.32 27.02 14.26
N LEU A 1035 11.66 28.29 14.00
CA LEU A 1035 12.38 29.15 14.95
C LEU A 1035 11.56 29.39 16.22
N ALA A 1036 10.30 29.81 16.09
CA ALA A 1036 9.42 30.02 17.24
C ALA A 1036 9.20 28.73 18.06
N LEU A 1037 9.22 27.55 17.42
CA LEU A 1037 9.21 26.26 18.13
C LEU A 1037 10.55 25.96 18.82
N LYS A 1038 11.69 26.23 18.17
CA LYS A 1038 13.05 26.01 18.72
C LYS A 1038 13.26 26.76 20.04
N TYR A 1039 12.82 28.01 20.13
CA TYR A 1039 13.00 28.86 21.31
C TYR A 1039 11.82 28.81 22.32
N GLY A 1040 10.83 27.94 22.12
CA GLY A 1040 9.67 27.83 23.03
C GLY A 1040 8.71 29.03 22.99
N LEU A 1041 8.71 29.79 21.90
CA LEU A 1041 7.85 30.96 21.70
C LEU A 1041 6.41 30.58 21.26
N VAL A 1042 6.15 29.33 20.86
CA VAL A 1042 4.80 28.82 20.56
C VAL A 1042 4.59 27.35 20.97
N ASP A 1043 3.54 27.06 21.73
CA ASP A 1043 3.17 25.71 22.24
C ASP A 1043 3.04 24.59 21.19
N ARG A 1044 2.81 24.91 19.91
CA ARG A 1044 2.30 23.94 18.93
C ARG A 1044 2.68 24.20 17.47
N LYS A 1045 3.14 23.15 16.81
CA LYS A 1045 3.32 23.12 15.36
C LYS A 1045 1.97 23.05 14.64
N LEU A 1046 1.61 24.12 13.94
CA LEU A 1046 0.45 24.15 13.05
C LEU A 1046 0.85 23.75 11.61
N PRO A 1047 -0.08 23.45 10.71
CA PRO A 1047 0.22 23.43 9.28
C PRO A 1047 0.58 24.85 8.83
N TYR A 1048 1.71 25.05 8.15
CA TYR A 1048 2.23 26.37 7.76
C TYR A 1048 1.20 27.28 7.05
N TYR A 1049 0.32 26.71 6.21
CA TYR A 1049 -0.75 27.44 5.51
C TYR A 1049 -1.90 27.92 6.43
N ASN A 1050 -1.94 27.45 7.68
CA ASN A 1050 -2.80 27.94 8.76
C ASN A 1050 -2.03 28.78 9.80
N TYR A 1051 -0.70 28.88 9.69
CA TYR A 1051 0.11 29.66 10.61
C TYR A 1051 0.12 31.13 10.20
N LEU A 1052 0.01 31.99 11.21
CA LEU A 1052 0.10 33.45 11.12
C LEU A 1052 1.18 33.85 12.13
N PRO A 1053 2.33 34.37 11.69
CA PRO A 1053 3.33 34.96 12.57
C PRO A 1053 2.75 36.17 13.30
N GLU A 1054 3.27 36.42 14.50
CA GLU A 1054 3.04 37.64 15.27
C GLU A 1054 4.23 38.57 15.04
N ALA A 1055 4.03 39.89 15.03
CA ALA A 1055 5.06 40.85 14.60
C ALA A 1055 6.30 40.89 15.51
N VAL A 1056 6.13 40.49 16.77
CA VAL A 1056 7.20 40.22 17.74
C VAL A 1056 6.77 39.02 18.58
N LEU A 1057 7.69 38.10 18.83
CA LEU A 1057 7.61 37.09 19.89
C LEU A 1057 8.87 37.22 20.76
N GLU A 1058 8.73 37.16 22.08
CA GLU A 1058 9.85 37.30 23.01
C GLU A 1058 9.71 36.37 24.22
N ASN A 1059 10.85 35.85 24.69
CA ASN A 1059 11.05 35.31 26.02
C ASN A 1059 12.49 35.55 26.46
N ASP A 1060 12.88 35.02 27.62
CA ASP A 1060 14.23 35.23 28.20
C ASP A 1060 15.37 34.70 27.31
N ARG A 1061 15.08 33.76 26.40
CA ARG A 1061 16.08 33.10 25.53
C ARG A 1061 16.22 33.76 24.16
N ALA A 1062 15.15 34.31 23.59
CA ALA A 1062 15.18 34.92 22.27
C ALA A 1062 14.08 35.97 22.05
N ARG A 1063 14.38 36.93 21.17
CA ARG A 1063 13.39 37.83 20.55
C ARG A 1063 13.36 37.57 19.05
N LEU A 1064 12.16 37.37 18.50
CA LEU A 1064 11.91 37.05 17.10
C LEU A 1064 10.94 38.08 16.50
N TYR A 1065 11.40 38.85 15.51
CA TYR A 1065 10.60 39.81 14.76
C TYR A 1065 10.15 39.21 13.43
N TRP A 1066 8.98 39.64 12.95
CA TRP A 1066 8.44 39.28 11.64
C TRP A 1066 8.05 40.53 10.83
N ASP A 1067 8.54 40.63 9.59
CA ASP A 1067 8.19 41.65 8.59
C ASP A 1067 8.16 43.08 9.18
N ARG A 1068 9.14 43.41 10.02
CA ARG A 1068 9.23 44.67 10.77
C ARG A 1068 10.50 45.42 10.39
N ALA A 1069 10.36 46.72 10.12
CA ALA A 1069 11.52 47.58 9.90
C ALA A 1069 12.25 47.84 11.23
N ILE A 1070 13.57 47.77 11.21
CA ILE A 1070 14.42 48.23 12.29
C ILE A 1070 14.53 49.76 12.16
N ILE A 1071 14.37 50.46 13.28
CA ILE A 1071 14.63 51.90 13.35
C ILE A 1071 16.11 52.04 13.72
N THR A 1072 16.86 52.72 12.88
CA THR A 1072 18.28 53.05 13.05
C THR A 1072 18.44 54.56 13.19
N ASP A 1073 19.53 55.01 13.81
CA ASP A 1073 19.91 56.43 13.90
C ASP A 1073 20.26 56.99 12.51
N ARG A 1074 20.93 56.19 11.67
CA ARG A 1074 21.26 56.52 10.27
C ARG A 1074 20.19 56.05 9.30
N THR A 1075 20.03 56.77 8.20
CA THR A 1075 19.05 56.46 7.14
C THR A 1075 19.49 55.27 6.29
N ILE A 1076 19.19 54.05 6.73
CA ILE A 1076 19.50 52.82 6.01
C ILE A 1076 18.35 52.44 5.06
N LEU A 1077 18.60 52.47 3.75
CA LEU A 1077 17.62 52.16 2.69
C LEU A 1077 17.05 50.73 2.76
N ALA A 1078 17.77 49.82 3.41
CA ALA A 1078 17.46 48.40 3.47
C ALA A 1078 17.02 47.90 4.87
N ASN A 1079 16.45 48.76 5.72
CA ASN A 1079 16.17 48.47 7.14
C ASN A 1079 15.10 47.40 7.47
N LYS A 1080 14.58 46.64 6.50
CA LYS A 1080 13.48 45.68 6.69
C LYS A 1080 13.81 44.25 6.19
N PRO A 1081 14.43 43.40 7.03
CA PRO A 1081 14.51 41.95 6.80
C PRO A 1081 13.16 41.26 7.04
N ASP A 1082 13.01 40.03 6.54
CA ASP A 1082 11.76 39.26 6.69
C ASP A 1082 11.58 38.71 8.11
N ILE A 1083 12.68 38.23 8.70
CA ILE A 1083 12.74 37.71 10.07
C ILE A 1083 14.03 38.22 10.70
N VAL A 1084 13.95 38.73 11.93
CA VAL A 1084 15.13 39.07 12.74
C VAL A 1084 15.07 38.28 14.05
N LEU A 1085 16.12 37.51 14.33
CA LEU A 1085 16.25 36.70 15.54
C LEU A 1085 17.39 37.24 16.39
N MET A 1086 17.09 37.73 17.59
CA MET A 1086 18.08 37.95 18.65
C MET A 1086 18.15 36.68 19.49
N ASP A 1087 19.25 35.93 19.40
CA ASP A 1087 19.51 34.76 20.25
C ASP A 1087 20.35 35.20 21.45
N ARG A 1088 19.74 35.21 22.65
CA ARG A 1088 20.41 35.59 23.90
C ARG A 1088 21.31 34.49 24.47
N ALA A 1089 21.14 33.24 24.03
CA ALA A 1089 21.98 32.12 24.43
C ALA A 1089 23.24 31.99 23.56
N GLN A 1090 23.20 32.48 22.32
CA GLN A 1090 24.36 32.56 21.42
C GLN A 1090 25.01 33.95 21.36
N SER A 1091 24.46 34.95 22.06
CA SER A 1091 24.85 36.36 22.00
C SER A 1091 25.02 36.87 20.57
N ARG A 1092 24.05 36.55 19.71
CA ARG A 1092 24.09 36.80 18.27
C ARG A 1092 22.74 37.28 17.74
N ILE A 1093 22.79 38.09 16.69
CA ILE A 1093 21.61 38.56 15.96
C ILE A 1093 21.66 37.95 14.56
N PHE A 1094 20.54 37.44 14.06
CA PHE A 1094 20.44 36.89 12.71
C PHE A 1094 19.45 37.71 11.89
N LEU A 1095 19.93 38.31 10.80
CA LEU A 1095 19.14 39.04 9.81
C LEU A 1095 18.78 38.06 8.69
N VAL A 1096 17.55 37.58 8.67
CA VAL A 1096 17.11 36.50 7.77
C VAL A 1096 16.20 37.06 6.69
N ASP A 1097 16.58 36.82 5.43
CA ASP A 1097 15.84 37.23 4.24
C ASP A 1097 15.58 36.00 3.35
N ILE A 1098 14.36 35.89 2.85
CA ILE A 1098 13.93 34.77 2.01
C ILE A 1098 13.89 35.25 0.55
N THR A 1099 14.45 34.47 -0.38
CA THR A 1099 14.37 34.82 -1.81
C THR A 1099 14.05 33.60 -2.68
N ILE A 1100 13.14 33.79 -3.66
CA ILE A 1100 12.63 32.72 -4.53
C ILE A 1100 12.88 33.09 -6.00
N PRO A 1101 14.12 32.93 -6.50
CA PRO A 1101 14.53 33.33 -7.83
C PRO A 1101 14.16 32.28 -8.90
N TYR A 1102 14.51 32.55 -10.16
CA TYR A 1102 14.65 31.51 -11.19
C TYR A 1102 15.96 30.72 -11.00
N ASP A 1103 16.08 29.55 -11.63
CA ASP A 1103 17.21 28.62 -11.45
C ASP A 1103 18.58 29.28 -11.64
N GLU A 1104 18.80 29.90 -12.80
CA GLU A 1104 20.04 30.62 -13.18
C GLU A 1104 20.44 31.75 -12.20
N ASN A 1105 19.50 32.25 -11.40
CA ASN A 1105 19.68 33.40 -10.53
C ASN A 1105 19.95 33.00 -9.06
N LEU A 1106 20.13 31.72 -8.73
CA LEU A 1106 20.33 31.23 -7.35
C LEU A 1106 21.52 31.93 -6.65
N VAL A 1107 22.72 31.82 -7.21
CA VAL A 1107 23.95 32.38 -6.61
C VAL A 1107 23.87 33.90 -6.53
N LYS A 1108 23.43 34.57 -7.62
CA LYS A 1108 23.26 36.02 -7.62
C LYS A 1108 22.28 36.49 -6.55
N ALA A 1109 21.12 35.84 -6.42
CA ALA A 1109 20.12 36.22 -5.41
C ALA A 1109 20.62 36.03 -3.97
N GLU A 1110 21.55 35.08 -3.74
CA GLU A 1110 22.21 34.91 -2.45
C GLU A 1110 23.20 36.07 -2.17
N THR A 1111 24.07 36.39 -3.15
CA THR A 1111 25.03 37.50 -3.06
C THR A 1111 24.34 38.86 -2.91
N ASP A 1112 23.35 39.15 -3.75
CA ASP A 1112 22.57 40.39 -3.73
C ASP A 1112 21.97 40.66 -2.34
N LYS A 1113 21.55 39.62 -1.60
CA LYS A 1113 20.98 39.75 -0.25
C LYS A 1113 22.02 39.82 0.86
N LEU A 1114 23.21 39.23 0.70
CA LEU A 1114 24.33 39.47 1.63
C LEU A 1114 24.77 40.94 1.57
N THR A 1115 24.94 41.50 0.37
CA THR A 1115 25.31 42.91 0.21
C THR A 1115 24.20 43.86 0.67
N LYS A 1116 22.93 43.57 0.37
CA LYS A 1116 21.78 44.46 0.68
C LYS A 1116 21.70 44.87 2.16
N TYR A 1117 22.01 43.98 3.10
CA TYR A 1117 21.85 44.22 4.54
C TYR A 1117 23.18 44.42 5.28
N LEU A 1118 24.31 44.61 4.58
CA LEU A 1118 25.61 44.75 5.21
C LEU A 1118 25.66 45.96 6.17
N ASP A 1119 25.22 47.14 5.69
CA ASP A 1119 25.14 48.35 6.50
C ASP A 1119 24.20 48.17 7.71
N LEU A 1120 23.08 47.47 7.51
CA LEU A 1120 22.14 47.15 8.58
C LEU A 1120 22.75 46.19 9.61
N ALA A 1121 23.60 45.25 9.20
CA ALA A 1121 24.27 44.33 10.12
C ALA A 1121 25.28 45.05 11.01
N HIS A 1122 26.04 46.01 10.47
CA HIS A 1122 26.93 46.86 11.26
C HIS A 1122 26.13 47.71 12.26
N GLU A 1123 25.16 48.50 11.79
CA GLU A 1123 24.37 49.40 12.66
C GLU A 1123 23.59 48.63 13.74
N VAL A 1124 23.03 47.45 13.41
CA VAL A 1124 22.35 46.60 14.40
C VAL A 1124 23.32 46.00 15.43
N THR A 1125 24.57 45.72 15.05
CA THR A 1125 25.62 45.28 15.98
C THR A 1125 25.94 46.39 16.99
N ASP A 1126 26.17 47.61 16.50
CA ASP A 1126 26.52 48.76 17.33
C ASP A 1126 25.34 49.17 18.23
N MET A 1127 24.14 49.32 17.66
CA MET A 1127 22.93 49.73 18.40
C MET A 1127 22.50 48.73 19.49
N TRP A 1128 22.66 47.42 19.27
CA TRP A 1128 22.16 46.39 20.20
C TRP A 1128 23.28 45.81 21.10
N GLY A 1129 24.26 46.65 21.44
CA GLY A 1129 25.23 46.39 22.50
C GLY A 1129 26.44 45.57 22.08
N GLY A 1130 26.90 45.70 20.83
CA GLY A 1130 28.04 44.97 20.29
C GLY A 1130 27.76 43.50 19.96
N LEU A 1131 26.49 43.07 19.97
CA LEU A 1131 26.10 41.70 19.62
C LEU A 1131 26.25 41.49 18.11
N PRO A 1132 27.15 40.62 17.62
CA PRO A 1132 27.42 40.51 16.18
C PRO A 1132 26.19 40.05 15.40
N ALA A 1133 25.80 40.85 14.40
CA ALA A 1133 24.71 40.55 13.48
C ALA A 1133 25.19 39.75 12.25
N GLU A 1134 24.49 38.67 11.94
CA GLU A 1134 24.84 37.72 10.89
C GLU A 1134 23.71 37.61 9.84
N ILE A 1135 24.03 37.87 8.57
CA ILE A 1135 23.04 37.82 7.47
C ILE A 1135 22.89 36.38 6.98
N ILE A 1136 21.65 35.90 6.93
CA ILE A 1136 21.29 34.52 6.55
C ILE A 1136 20.31 34.55 5.36
N PRO A 1137 20.80 34.48 4.11
CA PRO A 1137 19.94 34.41 2.93
C PRO A 1137 19.37 32.99 2.76
N VAL A 1138 18.04 32.88 2.64
CA VAL A 1138 17.31 31.62 2.52
C VAL A 1138 16.73 31.51 1.11
N VAL A 1139 17.51 30.90 0.22
CA VAL A 1139 17.23 30.84 -1.22
C VAL A 1139 16.65 29.48 -1.63
N VAL A 1140 15.53 29.49 -2.36
CA VAL A 1140 14.91 28.28 -2.96
C VAL A 1140 14.38 28.65 -4.35
N SER A 1141 14.78 27.93 -5.42
CA SER A 1141 14.30 28.23 -6.77
C SER A 1141 12.78 28.05 -6.92
N ALA A 1142 12.15 28.90 -7.74
CA ALA A 1142 10.75 28.78 -8.17
C ALA A 1142 10.40 27.42 -8.82
N ASN A 1143 11.38 26.72 -9.41
CA ASN A 1143 11.28 25.37 -9.98
C ASN A 1143 11.69 24.25 -9.00
N GLY A 1144 12.03 24.59 -7.76
CA GLY A 1144 12.27 23.65 -6.65
C GLY A 1144 13.72 23.20 -6.45
N LEU A 1145 14.69 23.79 -7.16
CA LEU A 1145 16.11 23.57 -6.87
C LEU A 1145 16.51 24.18 -5.52
N ILE A 1146 17.45 23.52 -4.85
CA ILE A 1146 17.99 23.85 -3.53
C ILE A 1146 19.49 24.08 -3.68
N PRO A 1147 20.03 25.26 -3.30
CA PRO A 1147 21.48 25.48 -3.33
C PRO A 1147 22.17 24.79 -2.14
N VAL A 1148 23.43 24.40 -2.33
CA VAL A 1148 24.23 23.71 -1.30
C VAL A 1148 24.41 24.57 -0.03
N SER A 1149 24.51 25.89 -0.21
CA SER A 1149 24.60 26.91 0.85
C SER A 1149 23.46 26.84 1.87
N LEU A 1150 22.22 26.57 1.44
CA LEU A 1150 21.05 26.55 2.32
C LEU A 1150 21.19 25.55 3.48
N SER A 1151 21.89 24.44 3.26
CA SER A 1151 22.19 23.47 4.32
C SER A 1151 23.13 24.03 5.40
N GLY A 1152 24.09 24.89 5.01
CA GLY A 1152 24.91 25.65 5.97
C GLY A 1152 24.11 26.71 6.72
N HIS A 1153 23.27 27.46 6.01
CA HIS A 1153 22.45 28.54 6.58
C HIS A 1153 21.42 28.06 7.59
N LEU A 1154 20.77 26.91 7.35
CA LEU A 1154 19.88 26.30 8.35
C LEU A 1154 20.63 25.77 9.58
N ARG A 1155 21.89 25.31 9.42
CA ARG A 1155 22.73 24.88 10.56
C ARG A 1155 23.24 26.06 11.39
N ARG A 1156 23.58 27.20 10.79
CA ARG A 1156 23.79 28.49 11.52
C ARG A 1156 22.53 28.86 12.32
N LEU A 1157 21.36 28.65 11.71
CA LEU A 1157 20.02 28.64 12.35
C LEU A 1157 19.87 27.79 13.62
N GLY A 1158 20.76 26.83 13.87
CA GLY A 1158 20.55 25.72 14.81
C GLY A 1158 19.30 24.88 14.46
N LEU A 1159 18.94 24.79 13.18
CA LEU A 1159 17.79 24.04 12.68
C LEU A 1159 18.25 22.75 11.98
N ARG A 1160 17.50 21.66 12.18
CA ARG A 1160 17.77 20.38 11.52
C ARG A 1160 17.45 20.48 10.02
N ASP A 1161 18.42 20.12 9.18
CA ASP A 1161 18.34 20.18 7.71
C ASP A 1161 17.54 19.01 7.10
N GLY A 1162 17.43 18.95 5.77
CA GLY A 1162 16.65 17.96 5.04
C GLY A 1162 15.13 18.14 5.16
N SER A 1163 14.53 17.82 6.32
CA SER A 1163 13.07 17.84 6.49
C SER A 1163 12.47 19.24 6.35
N LEU A 1164 13.20 20.28 6.75
CA LEU A 1164 12.78 21.67 6.63
C LEU A 1164 12.84 22.13 5.16
N GLN A 1165 13.96 21.86 4.49
CA GLN A 1165 14.17 22.15 3.06
C GLN A 1165 13.09 21.46 2.20
N ALA A 1166 12.78 20.19 2.50
CA ALA A 1166 11.70 19.46 1.84
C ALA A 1166 10.31 20.09 2.04
N GLN A 1167 10.04 20.70 3.20
CA GLN A 1167 8.79 21.41 3.47
C GLN A 1167 8.72 22.74 2.70
N MET A 1168 9.82 23.50 2.66
CA MET A 1168 9.98 24.74 1.89
C MET A 1168 9.81 24.48 0.38
N GLN A 1169 10.63 23.58 -0.20
CA GLN A 1169 10.55 23.15 -1.60
C GLN A 1169 9.14 22.74 -2.01
N LYS A 1170 8.47 21.94 -1.19
CA LYS A 1170 7.09 21.47 -1.43
C LYS A 1170 6.09 22.62 -1.42
N ALA A 1171 6.26 23.64 -0.58
CA ALA A 1171 5.43 24.84 -0.60
C ALA A 1171 5.66 25.66 -1.88
N VAL A 1172 6.93 25.92 -2.24
CA VAL A 1172 7.30 26.65 -3.47
C VAL A 1172 6.75 25.96 -4.72
N LEU A 1173 6.94 24.64 -4.86
CA LEU A 1173 6.44 23.87 -6.00
C LEU A 1173 4.91 23.83 -6.10
N LEU A 1174 4.22 23.68 -4.97
CA LEU A 1174 2.75 23.74 -4.93
C LEU A 1174 2.23 25.11 -5.37
N ASP A 1175 2.92 26.17 -4.97
CA ASP A 1175 2.48 27.53 -5.26
C ASP A 1175 2.86 28.01 -6.66
N THR A 1176 4.07 27.71 -7.16
CA THR A 1176 4.40 27.88 -8.59
C THR A 1176 3.39 27.14 -9.48
N ALA A 1177 2.97 25.93 -9.10
CA ALA A 1177 1.89 25.22 -9.80
C ALA A 1177 0.50 25.88 -9.65
N ARG A 1178 0.22 26.62 -8.57
CA ARG A 1178 -0.99 27.44 -8.40
C ARG A 1178 -0.96 28.68 -9.30
N ILE A 1179 0.16 29.42 -9.28
CA ILE A 1179 0.39 30.63 -10.06
C ILE A 1179 0.23 30.34 -11.56
N VAL A 1180 0.93 29.34 -12.09
CA VAL A 1180 0.83 28.97 -13.52
C VAL A 1180 -0.59 28.53 -13.89
N ARG A 1181 -1.31 27.81 -13.01
CA ARG A 1181 -2.72 27.44 -13.27
C ARG A 1181 -3.67 28.64 -13.28
N ARG A 1182 -3.45 29.64 -12.41
CA ARG A 1182 -4.23 30.89 -12.40
C ARG A 1182 -3.92 31.72 -13.65
N PHE A 1183 -2.64 31.88 -13.98
CA PHE A 1183 -2.19 32.62 -15.16
C PHE A 1183 -2.76 32.04 -16.46
N LEU A 1184 -2.74 30.71 -16.62
CA LEU A 1184 -3.36 30.03 -17.78
C LEU A 1184 -4.89 30.16 -17.86
N SER A 1185 -5.55 30.64 -16.80
CA SER A 1185 -6.99 30.94 -16.79
C SER A 1185 -7.32 32.42 -17.07
N LEU A 1186 -6.30 33.26 -17.26
CA LEU A 1186 -6.48 34.59 -17.85
C LEU A 1186 -6.82 34.44 -19.33
N SER A 1187 -7.84 35.16 -19.78
CA SER A 1187 -8.11 35.36 -21.21
C SER A 1187 -6.89 35.97 -21.92
N PRO A 1188 -6.73 35.78 -23.24
CA PRO A 1188 -5.78 36.52 -24.07
C PRO A 1188 -5.87 38.05 -23.87
#